data_AF-A0AAV0GBA4-F1
#
_entry.id   AF-A0AAV0GBA4-F1
#
_cell.length_a   1.000
_cell.length_b   1.000
_cell.length_c   1.000
_cell.angle_alpha   90.00
_cell.angle_beta   90.00
_cell.angle_gamma   90.00
#
_symmetry.space_group_name_H-M   'P 1'
#
loop_
_entity.id
_entity.type
_entity.pdbx_description
1 polymer ?
#
loop_
_entity_poly.entity_id
_entity_poly.type
_entity_poly.pdbx_seq_one_letter_code
_entity_poly.pdbx_strand_id
1 'polypeptide(L)'
;MRASSSKQGADNNHSVRGHLLTLHQRLQHALGLGSGYHEGAGRKWNFTDFDKQRLAIRSIDSYLDFLSSEMLKHHFVKDSIPNMFDALGSILESKSESVLILASAVAVKIVCDLPSFMVASHAPDLVLPLSSLLFYHQSQVSLSSATALNVILSNLSSKRENEVWDIFKQRNLIAEILQILKGFSTGDISNERFEKMASLLSKILQKWPPSRLYVYTDTKLLDLLDTLTVSPKASMQSSLLQIYSAIALCRNGAMKVLENGDSLLKMMVDNMDLSKPDSIQMEAFNLAQCLMMSEQECSTVIKICGEPVVEAILAGMARMRKLYPSLKEQKKQMPILVKTCSLALITRWAGEHHHYFWKAGICEVLLRLFMDNFNKDYHSFQSLPLREKIGIIQSNEALQTNFCLPLRPYVWDILGHLATNSDEGCNPVMHGHEACLKTLVLCACLGFVDSMSVTYQTSEDSCAHEPVSRAVLMMVFSPWKYLAKQTRYILSEVLASNLKHNVNHLLNILRTRSSGNEVVMPSNLQVLISLTSLTCYSGLRGYKKHIIKDKGVKTLLTFISWWVLNPLHVRRSHLSPHTHDPFRVRACCWGHSADWEGEEMLLLLGLWCLAELVGQSGSYVALPKYLKGANGAQFVEELQHICCESSSPGSRWYAAYILRCFGLWGFPNKFGQRIRKALDNKDLMPDLELTHWCHSSFHVHGVILSVRCPSLLPSKQLATEKPHFGSFSKWDVETCERSMKKVRLSAHADHQILTKLLEYVYSGYFQSGI
;
A
#
# COMPACT_ATOMS: atom_id res chain seq x y z
N MET A 1 9.86 -46.85 48.92
CA MET A 1 8.68 -46.29 49.61
C MET A 1 9.03 -44.92 50.17
N ARG A 2 8.52 -43.86 49.53
CA ARG A 2 8.21 -42.55 50.13
C ARG A 2 7.34 -41.82 49.10
N ALA A 3 6.04 -41.74 49.38
CA ALA A 3 5.11 -40.92 48.63
C ALA A 3 5.04 -39.56 49.33
N SER A 4 5.35 -38.48 48.61
CA SER A 4 5.21 -37.11 49.10
C SER A 4 4.30 -36.32 48.17
N SER A 5 3.30 -35.69 48.80
CA SER A 5 2.56 -34.48 48.40
C SER A 5 1.79 -34.47 47.07
N SER A 6 0.51 -34.87 47.12
CA SER A 6 -0.54 -34.46 46.18
C SER A 6 -1.68 -33.64 46.83
N LYS A 7 -1.61 -33.39 48.15
CA LYS A 7 -2.67 -32.67 48.89
C LYS A 7 -2.56 -31.13 48.84
N GLN A 8 -1.38 -30.56 48.57
CA GLN A 8 -1.21 -29.10 48.55
C GLN A 8 -1.78 -28.39 47.30
N GLY A 9 -2.04 -29.10 46.20
CA GLY A 9 -2.59 -28.49 44.99
C GLY A 9 -4.11 -28.26 45.00
N ALA A 10 -4.87 -29.08 45.75
CA ALA A 10 -6.33 -29.00 45.80
C ALA A 10 -6.85 -27.94 46.79
N ASP A 11 -6.18 -27.79 47.95
CA ASP A 11 -6.54 -26.79 48.97
C ASP A 11 -6.30 -25.35 48.48
N ASN A 12 -5.25 -25.13 47.66
CA ASN A 12 -4.97 -23.83 47.07
C ASN A 12 -6.05 -23.38 46.07
N ASN A 13 -6.64 -24.28 45.29
CA ASN A 13 -7.71 -23.91 44.36
C ASN A 13 -9.04 -23.60 45.07
N HIS A 14 -9.32 -24.26 46.19
CA HIS A 14 -10.49 -23.96 47.02
C HIS A 14 -10.34 -22.62 47.77
N SER A 15 -9.15 -22.30 48.29
CA SER A 15 -8.90 -21.02 48.98
C SER A 15 -8.95 -19.83 48.01
N VAL A 16 -8.41 -19.98 46.80
CA VAL A 16 -8.45 -18.98 45.72
C VAL A 16 -9.89 -18.70 45.27
N ARG A 17 -10.73 -19.73 45.16
CA ARG A 17 -12.15 -19.57 44.79
C ARG A 17 -12.98 -18.91 45.90
N GLY A 18 -12.69 -19.22 47.17
CA GLY A 18 -13.29 -18.57 48.33
C GLY A 18 -12.93 -17.07 48.40
N HIS A 19 -11.66 -16.73 48.17
CA HIS A 19 -11.21 -15.34 48.17
C HIS A 19 -11.84 -14.52 47.02
N LEU A 20 -11.96 -15.09 45.82
CA LEU A 20 -12.65 -14.47 44.69
C LEU A 20 -14.10 -14.09 45.03
N LEU A 21 -14.83 -15.00 45.68
CA LEU A 21 -16.22 -14.80 46.08
C LEU A 21 -16.34 -13.67 47.11
N THR A 22 -15.44 -13.61 48.10
CA THR A 22 -15.41 -12.53 49.09
C THR A 22 -15.13 -11.17 48.45
N LEU A 23 -14.13 -11.09 47.55
CA LEU A 23 -13.83 -9.85 46.83
C LEU A 23 -14.97 -9.42 45.90
N HIS A 24 -15.61 -10.38 45.22
CA HIS A 24 -16.78 -10.11 44.38
C HIS A 24 -17.96 -9.59 45.20
N GLN A 25 -18.26 -10.17 46.37
CA GLN A 25 -19.31 -9.67 47.27
C GLN A 25 -19.02 -8.26 47.77
N ARG A 26 -17.77 -7.98 48.15
CA ARG A 26 -17.35 -6.63 48.57
C ARG A 26 -17.49 -5.61 47.45
N LEU A 27 -17.11 -5.99 46.22
CA LEU A 27 -17.29 -5.17 45.02
C LEU A 27 -18.78 -4.88 44.79
N GLN A 28 -19.63 -5.91 44.75
CA GLN A 28 -21.07 -5.75 44.51
C GLN A 28 -21.73 -4.90 45.60
N HIS A 29 -21.34 -5.07 46.86
CA HIS A 29 -21.82 -4.22 47.95
C HIS A 29 -21.40 -2.76 47.73
N ALA A 30 -20.12 -2.49 47.45
CA ALA A 30 -19.63 -1.13 47.21
C ALA A 30 -20.28 -0.45 45.99
N LEU A 31 -20.49 -1.20 44.90
CA LEU A 31 -21.19 -0.71 43.71
C LEU A 31 -22.69 -0.49 43.98
N GLY A 32 -23.33 -1.39 44.74
CA GLY A 32 -24.75 -1.31 45.10
C GLY A 32 -25.10 -0.09 45.95
N LEU A 33 -24.16 0.46 46.71
CA LEU A 33 -24.35 1.69 47.50
C LEU A 33 -24.65 2.92 46.65
N GLY A 34 -24.33 2.92 45.35
CA GLY A 34 -24.56 4.06 44.45
C GLY A 34 -25.52 3.81 43.29
N SER A 35 -26.15 2.63 43.20
CA SER A 35 -27.12 2.33 42.14
C SER A 35 -28.51 2.92 42.46
N GLY A 36 -28.87 4.02 41.82
CA GLY A 36 -30.21 4.61 41.86
C GLY A 36 -31.00 4.32 40.57
N TYR A 37 -32.33 4.25 40.66
CA TYR A 37 -33.22 4.26 39.48
C TYR A 37 -33.50 5.72 39.09
N HIS A 38 -33.14 6.11 37.87
CA HIS A 38 -33.57 7.38 37.28
C HIS A 38 -34.75 7.12 36.33
N GLU A 39 -35.79 7.96 36.38
CA GLU A 39 -36.91 7.87 35.45
C GLU A 39 -36.44 8.17 34.02
N GLY A 40 -36.59 7.18 33.12
CA GLY A 40 -36.41 7.34 31.67
C GLY A 40 -35.06 6.92 31.08
N ALA A 41 -34.01 6.73 31.90
CA ALA A 41 -32.75 6.12 31.49
C ALA A 41 -32.40 5.02 32.49
N GLY A 42 -31.91 3.86 32.02
CA GLY A 42 -31.67 2.69 32.87
C GLY A 42 -30.81 2.93 34.12
N ARG A 43 -30.61 1.87 34.92
CA ARG A 43 -29.80 1.90 36.15
C ARG A 43 -28.44 2.57 35.88
N LYS A 44 -28.23 3.78 36.42
CA LYS A 44 -26.96 4.51 36.34
C LYS A 44 -26.44 4.77 37.74
N TRP A 45 -25.17 4.49 37.97
CA TRP A 45 -24.52 4.78 39.23
C TRP A 45 -24.40 6.30 39.41
N ASN A 46 -25.00 6.88 40.44
CA ASN A 46 -24.94 8.32 40.68
C ASN A 46 -24.96 8.58 42.19
N PHE A 47 -23.79 8.85 42.76
CA PHE A 47 -23.64 9.09 44.20
C PHE A 47 -22.63 10.19 44.47
N THR A 48 -22.98 11.16 45.33
CA THR A 48 -22.21 12.39 45.54
C THR A 48 -21.25 12.36 46.74
N ASP A 49 -21.32 11.34 47.59
CA ASP A 49 -20.48 11.18 48.79
C ASP A 49 -19.05 10.70 48.42
N PHE A 50 -18.05 11.52 48.74
CA PHE A 50 -16.66 11.26 48.40
C PHE A 50 -16.07 10.01 49.07
N ASP A 51 -16.48 9.67 50.29
CA ASP A 51 -15.93 8.50 50.98
C ASP A 51 -16.50 7.20 50.43
N LYS A 52 -17.77 7.22 50.00
CA LYS A 52 -18.36 6.08 49.29
C LYS A 52 -17.81 5.93 47.87
N GLN A 53 -17.54 7.05 47.17
CA GLN A 53 -16.81 7.02 45.90
C GLN A 53 -15.42 6.39 46.08
N ARG A 54 -14.65 6.79 47.11
CA ARG A 54 -13.35 6.18 47.43
C ARG A 54 -13.47 4.69 47.76
N LEU A 55 -14.50 4.29 48.50
CA LEU A 55 -14.75 2.88 48.82
C LEU A 55 -15.03 2.06 47.57
N ALA A 56 -15.84 2.57 46.64
CA ALA A 56 -16.10 1.94 45.35
C ALA A 56 -14.79 1.80 44.53
N ILE A 57 -14.02 2.88 44.39
CA ILE A 57 -12.73 2.86 43.66
C ILE A 57 -11.78 1.82 44.27
N ARG A 58 -11.59 1.83 45.60
CA ARG A 58 -10.68 0.87 46.28
C ARG A 58 -11.15 -0.58 46.15
N SER A 59 -12.46 -0.80 46.11
CA SER A 59 -13.05 -2.13 45.91
C SER A 59 -12.84 -2.63 44.48
N ILE A 60 -12.96 -1.75 43.48
CA ILE A 60 -12.60 -2.02 42.08
C ILE A 60 -11.10 -2.35 41.97
N ASP A 61 -10.25 -1.50 42.54
CA ASP A 61 -8.78 -1.63 42.48
C ASP A 61 -8.28 -2.96 43.06
N SER A 62 -8.78 -3.31 44.26
CA SER A 62 -8.47 -4.56 44.94
C SER A 62 -9.00 -5.78 44.19
N TYR A 63 -10.14 -5.65 43.51
CA TYR A 63 -10.69 -6.73 42.69
C TYR A 63 -9.81 -7.00 41.47
N LEU A 64 -9.32 -5.94 40.80
CA LEU A 64 -8.44 -6.05 39.63
C LEU A 64 -7.09 -6.71 39.97
N ASP A 65 -6.48 -6.37 41.12
CA ASP A 65 -5.20 -6.98 41.56
C ASP A 65 -5.27 -8.50 41.71
N PHE A 66 -6.48 -9.04 41.94
CA PHE A 66 -6.68 -10.46 42.13
C PHE A 66 -6.96 -11.23 40.83
N LEU A 67 -7.28 -10.54 39.73
CA LEU A 67 -7.68 -11.21 38.49
C LEU A 67 -6.48 -11.81 37.75
N SER A 68 -6.50 -13.14 37.57
CA SER A 68 -5.60 -13.84 36.65
C SER A 68 -6.24 -14.07 35.28
N SER A 69 -5.43 -14.41 34.27
CA SER A 69 -5.91 -14.71 32.91
C SER A 69 -6.96 -15.84 32.88
N GLU A 70 -6.86 -16.81 33.80
CA GLU A 70 -7.83 -17.90 33.93
C GLU A 70 -9.15 -17.45 34.58
N MET A 71 -9.10 -16.51 35.53
CA MET A 71 -10.28 -16.01 36.23
C MET A 71 -11.15 -15.09 35.38
N LEU A 72 -10.57 -14.39 34.40
CA LEU A 72 -11.29 -13.53 33.46
C LEU A 72 -12.35 -14.29 32.63
N LYS A 73 -12.27 -15.63 32.57
CA LYS A 73 -13.26 -16.47 31.90
C LYS A 73 -14.49 -16.79 32.77
N HIS A 74 -14.41 -16.54 34.08
CA HIS A 74 -15.46 -16.87 35.04
C HIS A 74 -16.67 -15.92 34.90
N HIS A 75 -17.90 -16.47 34.99
CA HIS A 75 -19.14 -15.71 34.76
C HIS A 75 -19.29 -14.50 35.69
N PHE A 76 -19.04 -14.67 37.00
CA PHE A 76 -19.06 -13.57 37.98
C PHE A 76 -18.17 -12.37 37.63
N VAL A 77 -17.02 -12.60 36.98
CA VAL A 77 -16.12 -11.53 36.55
C VAL A 77 -16.74 -10.77 35.38
N LYS A 78 -17.25 -11.51 34.37
CA LYS A 78 -17.92 -10.91 33.20
C LYS A 78 -19.11 -10.04 33.59
N ASP A 79 -19.92 -10.47 34.54
CA ASP A 79 -21.12 -9.74 34.96
C ASP A 79 -20.81 -8.50 35.81
N SER A 80 -19.62 -8.47 36.45
CA SER A 80 -19.20 -7.33 37.26
C SER A 80 -18.65 -6.16 36.43
N ILE A 81 -18.07 -6.46 35.26
CA ILE A 81 -17.39 -5.48 34.40
C ILE A 81 -18.30 -4.30 34.01
N PRO A 82 -19.54 -4.49 33.49
CA PRO A 82 -20.41 -3.37 33.15
C PRO A 82 -20.66 -2.42 34.32
N ASN A 83 -20.90 -2.97 35.51
CA ASN A 83 -21.17 -2.18 36.72
C ASN A 83 -19.91 -1.42 37.19
N MET A 84 -18.71 -1.99 36.99
CA MET A 84 -17.45 -1.31 37.28
C MET A 84 -17.24 -0.11 36.34
N PHE A 85 -17.53 -0.27 35.04
CA PHE A 85 -17.40 0.79 34.05
C PHE A 85 -18.41 1.92 34.29
N ASP A 86 -19.68 1.58 34.56
CA ASP A 86 -20.73 2.57 34.88
C ASP A 86 -20.40 3.37 36.14
N ALA A 87 -20.03 2.69 37.24
CA ALA A 87 -19.63 3.37 38.47
C ALA A 87 -18.41 4.25 38.27
N LEU A 88 -17.38 3.75 37.57
CA LEU A 88 -16.17 4.53 37.34
C LEU A 88 -16.42 5.74 36.43
N GLY A 89 -17.23 5.58 35.38
CA GLY A 89 -17.63 6.67 34.48
C GLY A 89 -18.26 7.82 35.25
N SER A 90 -19.21 7.51 36.14
CA SER A 90 -19.85 8.52 37.00
C SER A 90 -18.92 9.13 38.05
N ILE A 91 -18.04 8.33 38.66
CA ILE A 91 -17.09 8.83 39.67
C ILE A 91 -16.06 9.78 39.04
N LEU A 92 -15.69 9.58 37.78
CA LEU A 92 -14.79 10.47 37.04
C LEU A 92 -15.40 11.86 36.78
N GLU A 93 -16.70 12.06 37.00
CA GLU A 93 -17.36 13.37 36.97
C GLU A 93 -17.36 14.07 38.35
N SER A 94 -16.72 13.46 39.37
CA SER A 94 -16.64 14.01 40.72
C SER A 94 -15.91 15.35 40.77
N LYS A 95 -16.33 16.23 41.69
CA LYS A 95 -15.68 17.52 41.94
C LYS A 95 -14.45 17.42 42.86
N SER A 96 -14.22 16.27 43.50
CA SER A 96 -13.11 16.10 44.44
C SER A 96 -11.84 15.65 43.73
N GLU A 97 -10.80 16.49 43.77
CA GLU A 97 -9.48 16.19 43.19
C GLU A 97 -8.90 14.87 43.71
N SER A 98 -8.97 14.64 45.03
CA SER A 98 -8.47 13.40 45.64
C SER A 98 -9.19 12.13 45.16
N VAL A 99 -10.48 12.25 44.80
CA VAL A 99 -11.26 11.15 44.22
C VAL A 99 -10.87 10.96 42.76
N LEU A 100 -10.71 12.04 42.00
CA LEU A 100 -10.32 12.01 40.59
C LEU A 100 -8.92 11.41 40.38
N ILE A 101 -7.97 11.67 41.28
CA ILE A 101 -6.62 11.05 41.22
C ILE A 101 -6.75 9.52 41.33
N LEU A 102 -7.52 9.02 42.29
CA LEU A 102 -7.73 7.59 42.47
C LEU A 102 -8.53 6.98 41.31
N ALA A 103 -9.61 7.64 40.89
CA ALA A 103 -10.49 7.16 39.82
C ALA A 103 -9.76 7.09 38.48
N SER A 104 -9.00 8.12 38.10
CA SER A 104 -8.24 8.14 36.85
C SER A 104 -7.12 7.10 36.82
N ALA A 105 -6.46 6.84 37.96
CA ALA A 105 -5.48 5.76 38.08
C ALA A 105 -6.13 4.37 37.91
N VAL A 106 -7.28 4.14 38.56
CA VAL A 106 -8.05 2.89 38.39
C VAL A 106 -8.60 2.75 36.97
N ALA A 107 -8.95 3.85 36.29
CA ALA A 107 -9.34 3.82 34.89
C ALA A 107 -8.22 3.29 33.99
N VAL A 108 -6.97 3.73 34.20
CA VAL A 108 -5.80 3.20 33.50
C VAL A 108 -5.65 1.70 33.77
N LYS A 109 -5.78 1.28 35.03
CA LYS A 109 -5.67 -0.13 35.43
C LYS A 109 -6.72 -1.00 34.75
N ILE A 110 -8.00 -0.59 34.78
CA ILE A 110 -9.10 -1.30 34.11
C ILE A 110 -8.80 -1.53 32.62
N VAL A 111 -8.37 -0.49 31.90
CA VAL A 111 -8.20 -0.59 30.45
C VAL A 111 -6.93 -1.35 30.05
N CYS A 112 -5.93 -1.41 30.94
CA CYS A 112 -4.68 -2.14 30.73
C CYS A 112 -4.79 -3.62 31.10
N ASP A 113 -5.45 -3.94 32.22
CA ASP A 113 -5.46 -5.29 32.79
C ASP A 113 -6.58 -6.17 32.22
N LEU A 114 -7.70 -5.57 31.79
CA LEU A 114 -8.79 -6.32 31.19
C LEU A 114 -8.55 -6.63 29.70
N PRO A 115 -9.03 -7.79 29.20
CA PRO A 115 -8.97 -8.11 27.78
C PRO A 115 -9.64 -7.04 26.92
N SER A 116 -9.02 -6.73 25.77
CA SER A 116 -9.47 -5.67 24.86
C SER A 116 -10.94 -5.78 24.44
N PHE A 117 -11.45 -7.00 24.24
CA PHE A 117 -12.86 -7.21 23.87
C PHE A 117 -13.85 -6.84 24.98
N MET A 118 -13.45 -6.98 26.25
CA MET A 118 -14.27 -6.60 27.41
C MET A 118 -14.27 -5.08 27.62
N VAL A 119 -13.13 -4.44 27.37
CA VAL A 119 -13.02 -2.98 27.42
C VAL A 119 -13.80 -2.34 26.27
N ALA A 120 -13.70 -2.91 25.06
CA ALA A 120 -14.31 -2.36 23.86
C ALA A 120 -15.85 -2.30 23.91
N SER A 121 -16.52 -3.17 24.67
CA SER A 121 -17.98 -3.15 24.80
C SER A 121 -18.51 -2.00 25.66
N HIS A 122 -17.69 -1.51 26.61
CA HIS A 122 -18.02 -0.46 27.58
C HIS A 122 -17.15 0.79 27.46
N ALA A 123 -16.30 0.85 26.42
CA ALA A 123 -15.43 1.99 26.16
C ALA A 123 -16.15 3.35 26.13
N PRO A 124 -17.35 3.52 25.52
CA PRO A 124 -18.05 4.80 25.47
C PRO A 124 -18.32 5.40 26.86
N ASP A 125 -18.59 4.57 27.87
CA ASP A 125 -18.93 4.99 29.24
C ASP A 125 -17.78 5.75 29.92
N LEU A 126 -16.54 5.46 29.53
CA LEU A 126 -15.35 6.14 30.04
C LEU A 126 -14.85 7.26 29.12
N VAL A 127 -15.17 7.23 27.83
CA VAL A 127 -14.62 8.18 26.85
C VAL A 127 -15.01 9.62 27.17
N LEU A 128 -16.29 9.89 27.44
CA LEU A 128 -16.78 11.24 27.74
C LEU A 128 -16.15 11.83 29.02
N PRO A 129 -16.18 11.16 30.19
CA PRO A 129 -15.60 11.71 31.40
C PRO A 129 -14.07 11.84 31.28
N LEU A 130 -13.37 10.85 30.72
CA LEU A 130 -11.91 10.95 30.53
C LEU A 130 -11.51 12.09 29.59
N SER A 131 -12.28 12.34 28.53
CA SER A 131 -12.02 13.47 27.61
C SER A 131 -12.11 14.81 28.33
N SER A 132 -13.05 14.93 29.28
CA SER A 132 -13.22 16.14 30.09
C SER A 132 -12.03 16.38 31.03
N LEU A 133 -11.45 15.30 31.54
CA LEU A 133 -10.34 15.34 32.48
C LEU A 133 -8.96 15.56 31.83
N LEU A 134 -8.85 15.48 30.49
CA LEU A 134 -7.60 15.78 29.77
C LEU A 134 -7.07 17.20 30.06
N PHE A 135 -7.98 18.14 30.29
CA PHE A 135 -7.68 19.56 30.51
C PHE A 135 -7.69 19.94 31.98
N TYR A 136 -7.78 18.96 32.87
CA TYR A 136 -7.76 19.21 34.30
C TYR A 136 -6.42 19.80 34.73
N HIS A 137 -6.47 20.76 35.66
CA HIS A 137 -5.29 21.53 36.11
C HIS A 137 -4.25 20.63 36.80
N GLN A 138 -4.70 19.57 37.47
CA GLN A 138 -3.83 18.58 38.11
C GLN A 138 -3.24 17.63 37.04
N SER A 139 -1.90 17.59 36.98
CA SER A 139 -1.16 16.89 35.90
C SER A 139 -1.35 15.37 35.90
N GLN A 140 -1.42 14.73 37.06
CA GLN A 140 -1.58 13.27 37.19
C GLN A 140 -2.94 12.78 36.66
N VAL A 141 -4.02 13.53 36.91
CA VAL A 141 -5.36 13.24 36.40
C VAL A 141 -5.35 13.37 34.88
N SER A 142 -4.82 14.49 34.36
CA SER A 142 -4.67 14.70 32.92
C SER A 142 -3.86 13.59 32.23
N LEU A 143 -2.71 13.21 32.80
CA LEU A 143 -1.85 12.14 32.29
C LEU A 143 -2.51 10.76 32.34
N SER A 144 -3.19 10.44 33.44
CA SER A 144 -3.90 9.18 33.60
C SER A 144 -5.07 9.09 32.62
N SER A 145 -5.82 10.17 32.44
CA SER A 145 -6.90 10.25 31.46
C SER A 145 -6.41 10.11 30.02
N ALA A 146 -5.31 10.78 29.66
CA ALA A 146 -4.68 10.62 28.35
C ALA A 146 -4.17 9.19 28.13
N THR A 147 -3.60 8.56 29.15
CA THR A 147 -3.13 7.18 29.08
C THR A 147 -4.29 6.19 28.90
N ALA A 148 -5.35 6.34 29.68
CA ALA A 148 -6.53 5.49 29.58
C ALA A 148 -7.21 5.63 28.21
N LEU A 149 -7.41 6.85 27.72
CA LEU A 149 -7.94 7.11 26.38
C LEU A 149 -7.05 6.52 25.28
N ASN A 150 -5.72 6.67 25.39
CA ASN A 150 -4.79 6.05 24.45
C ASN A 150 -5.01 4.53 24.34
N VAL A 151 -5.22 3.82 25.44
CA VAL A 151 -5.44 2.37 25.45
C VAL A 151 -6.83 2.03 24.91
N ILE A 152 -7.87 2.77 25.31
CA ILE A 152 -9.23 2.62 24.79
C ILE A 152 -9.25 2.75 23.26
N LEU A 153 -8.61 3.81 22.73
CA LEU A 153 -8.55 4.05 21.30
C LEU A 153 -7.79 2.94 20.57
N SER A 154 -6.69 2.43 21.12
CA SER A 154 -5.97 1.30 20.51
C SER A 154 -6.82 0.04 20.37
N ASN A 155 -7.77 -0.18 21.28
CA ASN A 155 -8.61 -1.37 21.34
C ASN A 155 -10.04 -1.17 20.79
N LEU A 156 -10.34 0.02 20.26
CA LEU A 156 -11.68 0.38 19.81
C LEU A 156 -12.09 -0.43 18.57
N SER A 157 -13.24 -1.10 18.65
CA SER A 157 -13.82 -1.85 17.53
C SER A 157 -14.43 -0.92 16.48
N SER A 158 -14.42 -1.34 15.22
CA SER A 158 -15.00 -0.57 14.09
C SER A 158 -16.47 -0.20 14.29
N LYS A 159 -17.24 -1.03 15.00
CA LYS A 159 -18.67 -0.77 15.29
C LYS A 159 -18.90 0.43 16.21
N ARG A 160 -17.94 0.74 17.09
CA ARG A 160 -18.03 1.81 18.10
C ARG A 160 -17.24 3.06 17.72
N GLU A 161 -16.50 3.05 16.60
CA GLU A 161 -15.70 4.21 16.16
C GLU A 161 -16.55 5.46 15.90
N ASN A 162 -17.79 5.31 15.41
CA ASN A 162 -18.69 6.43 15.15
C ASN A 162 -19.21 7.08 16.43
N GLU A 163 -19.60 6.27 17.42
CA GLU A 163 -20.09 6.74 18.72
C GLU A 163 -19.04 7.57 19.47
N VAL A 164 -17.80 7.06 19.52
CA VAL A 164 -16.66 7.78 20.13
C VAL A 164 -16.34 9.06 19.35
N TRP A 165 -16.44 9.02 18.02
CA TRP A 165 -16.18 10.20 17.19
C TRP A 165 -17.16 11.34 17.43
N ASP A 166 -18.44 11.02 17.61
CA ASP A 166 -19.47 12.02 17.88
C ASP A 166 -19.27 12.69 19.25
N ILE A 167 -18.83 11.93 20.26
CA ILE A 167 -18.39 12.49 21.56
C ILE A 167 -17.25 13.50 21.36
N PHE A 168 -16.23 13.14 20.58
CA PHE A 168 -15.08 14.02 20.34
C PHE A 168 -15.43 15.28 19.56
N LYS A 169 -16.37 15.21 18.60
CA LYS A 169 -16.89 16.39 17.90
C LYS A 169 -17.65 17.32 18.83
N GLN A 170 -18.56 16.78 19.64
CA GLN A 170 -19.38 17.58 20.56
C GLN A 170 -18.53 18.38 21.55
N ARG A 171 -17.41 17.79 22.02
CA ARG A 171 -16.45 18.48 22.89
C ARG A 171 -15.39 19.30 22.18
N ASN A 172 -15.36 19.33 20.85
CA ASN A 172 -14.29 19.97 20.07
C ASN A 172 -12.88 19.53 20.53
N LEU A 173 -12.74 18.23 20.88
CA LEU A 173 -11.58 17.71 21.61
C LEU A 173 -10.25 17.98 20.89
N ILE A 174 -10.24 17.92 19.56
CA ILE A 174 -9.03 18.14 18.75
C ILE A 174 -8.50 19.56 18.96
N ALA A 175 -9.37 20.57 18.91
CA ALA A 175 -8.95 21.95 19.09
C ALA A 175 -8.35 22.17 20.49
N GLU A 176 -8.93 21.56 21.52
CA GLU A 176 -8.42 21.64 22.88
C GLU A 176 -7.05 20.96 23.03
N ILE A 177 -6.87 19.75 22.47
CA ILE A 177 -5.55 19.06 22.46
C ILE A 177 -4.50 19.92 21.74
N LEU A 178 -4.87 20.53 20.61
CA LEU A 178 -3.97 21.43 19.88
C LEU A 178 -3.53 22.63 20.71
N GLN A 179 -4.43 23.22 21.51
CA GLN A 179 -4.05 24.32 22.41
C GLN A 179 -3.06 23.87 23.49
N ILE A 180 -3.25 22.68 24.08
CA ILE A 180 -2.25 22.11 25.00
C ILE A 180 -0.91 21.96 24.28
N LEU A 181 -0.86 21.31 23.13
CA LEU A 181 0.41 21.08 22.44
C LEU A 181 1.15 22.39 22.13
N LYS A 182 0.42 23.44 21.72
CA LYS A 182 1.00 24.77 21.47
C LYS A 182 1.54 25.44 22.73
N GLY A 183 0.94 25.21 23.90
CA GLY A 183 1.46 25.65 25.20
C GLY A 183 2.79 25.01 25.61
N PHE A 184 3.30 24.03 24.86
CA PHE A 184 4.66 23.53 25.07
C PHE A 184 5.72 24.58 24.72
N SER A 185 5.45 25.43 23.72
CA SER A 185 6.36 26.51 23.29
C SER A 185 6.58 27.58 24.37
N THR A 186 5.59 27.79 25.24
CA THR A 186 5.63 28.76 26.34
C THR A 186 6.24 28.21 27.62
N GLY A 187 6.57 26.90 27.66
CA GLY A 187 7.12 26.23 28.83
C GLY A 187 6.08 25.81 29.87
N ASP A 188 4.79 25.95 29.57
CA ASP A 188 3.69 25.72 30.52
C ASP A 188 3.41 24.22 30.78
N ILE A 189 4.05 23.33 30.02
CA ILE A 189 3.71 21.91 29.96
C ILE A 189 4.96 21.03 30.06
N SER A 190 4.88 19.95 30.83
CA SER A 190 5.96 18.97 30.96
C SER A 190 6.13 18.11 29.70
N ASN A 191 7.34 17.57 29.50
CA ASN A 191 7.63 16.63 28.41
C ASN A 191 6.65 15.44 28.40
N GLU A 192 6.35 14.87 29.57
CA GLU A 192 5.46 13.71 29.71
C GLU A 192 4.04 14.03 29.25
N ARG A 193 3.52 15.21 29.62
CA ARG A 193 2.18 15.65 29.20
C ARG A 193 2.12 15.91 27.71
N PHE A 194 3.18 16.49 27.12
CA PHE A 194 3.30 16.60 25.67
C PHE A 194 3.26 15.22 25.00
N GLU A 195 4.09 14.26 25.46
CA GLU A 195 4.19 12.92 24.87
C GLU A 195 2.85 12.17 24.86
N LYS A 196 2.10 12.22 25.98
CA LYS A 196 0.79 11.55 26.09
C LYS A 196 -0.27 12.20 25.21
N MET A 197 -0.30 13.53 25.14
CA MET A 197 -1.24 14.28 24.29
C MET A 197 -0.92 14.12 22.81
N ALA A 198 0.37 14.10 22.46
CA ALA A 198 0.85 13.85 21.11
C ALA A 198 0.49 12.44 20.62
N SER A 199 0.73 11.41 21.44
CA SER A 199 0.28 10.04 21.17
C SER A 199 -1.24 9.97 21.02
N LEU A 200 -1.99 10.64 21.89
CA LEU A 200 -3.46 10.65 21.83
C LEU A 200 -3.95 11.28 20.52
N LEU A 201 -3.39 12.44 20.16
CA LEU A 201 -3.69 13.11 18.90
C LEU A 201 -3.37 12.20 17.71
N SER A 202 -2.19 11.57 17.69
CA SER A 202 -1.81 10.64 16.64
C SER A 202 -2.84 9.51 16.46
N LYS A 203 -3.31 8.89 17.55
CA LYS A 203 -4.34 7.83 17.48
C LYS A 203 -5.68 8.34 16.94
N ILE A 204 -6.08 9.56 17.33
CA ILE A 204 -7.28 10.22 16.78
C ILE A 204 -7.12 10.42 15.28
N LEU A 205 -5.98 10.98 14.85
CA LEU A 205 -5.67 11.23 13.44
C LEU A 205 -5.62 9.96 12.60
N GLN A 206 -5.07 8.86 13.15
CA GLN A 206 -5.02 7.57 12.47
C GLN A 206 -6.41 6.98 12.21
N LYS A 207 -7.33 7.10 13.18
CA LYS A 207 -8.67 6.52 13.08
C LYS A 207 -9.65 7.34 12.25
N TRP A 208 -9.65 8.66 12.41
CA TRP A 208 -10.68 9.54 11.83
C TRP A 208 -10.08 10.52 10.83
N PRO A 209 -10.13 10.23 9.52
CA PRO A 209 -9.56 11.10 8.49
C PRO A 209 -9.97 12.58 8.56
N PRO A 210 -11.23 12.95 8.90
CA PRO A 210 -11.63 14.37 8.98
C PRO A 210 -10.84 15.17 10.01
N SER A 211 -10.31 14.53 11.07
CA SER A 211 -9.54 15.21 12.10
C SER A 211 -8.22 15.79 11.60
N ARG A 212 -7.65 15.23 10.53
CA ARG A 212 -6.32 15.61 10.00
C ARG A 212 -6.29 17.03 9.47
N LEU A 213 -7.40 17.50 8.88
CA LEU A 213 -7.51 18.85 8.32
C LEU A 213 -7.16 19.92 9.36
N TYR A 214 -7.65 19.79 10.58
CA TYR A 214 -7.40 20.74 11.66
C TYR A 214 -5.92 20.80 12.10
N VAL A 215 -5.16 19.73 11.84
CA VAL A 215 -3.78 19.60 12.31
C VAL A 215 -2.79 20.08 11.25
N TYR A 216 -2.89 19.61 10.01
CA TYR A 216 -1.91 20.01 8.97
C TYR A 216 -2.12 21.45 8.45
N THR A 217 -3.23 22.09 8.82
CA THR A 217 -3.48 23.51 8.49
C THR A 217 -3.08 24.47 9.61
N ASP A 218 -2.79 23.97 10.83
CA ASP A 218 -2.31 24.79 11.94
C ASP A 218 -0.80 25.00 11.81
N THR A 219 -0.41 26.11 11.19
CA THR A 219 1.01 26.44 10.95
C THR A 219 1.80 26.56 12.25
N LYS A 220 1.21 27.11 13.32
CA LYS A 220 1.88 27.27 14.62
C LYS A 220 2.24 25.92 15.24
N LEU A 221 1.38 24.92 15.08
CA LEU A 221 1.69 23.57 15.52
C LEU A 221 2.83 22.98 14.69
N LEU A 222 2.76 23.09 13.36
CA LEU A 222 3.81 22.56 12.48
C LEU A 222 5.17 23.19 12.77
N ASP A 223 5.23 24.52 12.93
CA ASP A 223 6.46 25.25 13.30
C ASP A 223 7.04 24.74 14.64
N LEU A 224 6.17 24.49 15.63
CA LEU A 224 6.56 23.90 16.90
C LEU A 224 7.14 22.49 16.72
N LEU A 225 6.45 21.62 15.97
CA LEU A 225 6.90 20.26 15.73
C LEU A 225 8.25 20.25 15.01
N ASP A 226 8.42 21.11 13.99
CA ASP A 226 9.66 21.22 13.23
C ASP A 226 10.82 21.66 14.12
N THR A 227 10.58 22.62 15.02
CA THR A 227 11.57 23.05 16.04
C THR A 227 12.01 21.86 16.92
N LEU A 228 11.07 20.99 17.30
CA LEU A 228 11.37 19.80 18.12
C LEU A 228 12.14 18.72 17.34
N THR A 229 12.05 18.67 16.01
CA THR A 229 12.81 17.70 15.18
C THR A 229 14.29 18.03 15.03
N VAL A 230 14.71 19.28 15.25
CA VAL A 230 16.12 19.68 15.11
C VAL A 230 16.99 19.08 16.22
N SER A 231 16.47 18.98 17.44
CA SER A 231 17.16 18.38 18.59
C SER A 231 16.15 17.61 19.46
N PRO A 232 15.64 16.46 18.99
CA PRO A 232 14.59 15.74 19.68
C PRO A 232 15.13 15.07 20.94
N LYS A 233 14.51 15.36 22.09
CA LYS A 233 14.78 14.62 23.33
C LYS A 233 14.42 13.15 23.12
N ALA A 234 15.21 12.24 23.66
CA ALA A 234 15.03 10.79 23.47
C ALA A 234 13.62 10.30 23.84
N SER A 235 13.00 10.89 24.87
CA SER A 235 11.65 10.53 25.32
C SER A 235 10.54 10.95 24.33
N MET A 236 10.77 12.02 23.53
CA MET A 236 9.78 12.60 22.62
C MET A 236 9.79 11.99 21.22
N GLN A 237 10.88 11.34 20.82
CA GLN A 237 11.08 10.84 19.45
C GLN A 237 9.92 9.96 18.98
N SER A 238 9.45 9.04 19.82
CA SER A 238 8.33 8.16 19.49
C SER A 238 7.04 8.94 19.20
N SER A 239 6.68 9.89 20.07
CA SER A 239 5.44 10.66 19.91
C SER A 239 5.49 11.61 18.71
N LEU A 240 6.66 12.19 18.41
CA LEU A 240 6.86 13.01 17.21
C LEU A 240 6.67 12.17 15.94
N LEU A 241 7.36 11.03 15.84
CA LEU A 241 7.23 10.11 14.71
C LEU A 241 5.77 9.66 14.51
N GLN A 242 5.05 9.38 15.61
CA GLN A 242 3.63 9.01 15.57
C GLN A 242 2.73 10.14 15.04
N ILE A 243 2.92 11.39 15.49
CA ILE A 243 2.14 12.53 14.97
C ILE A 243 2.38 12.69 13.48
N TYR A 244 3.65 12.76 13.05
CA TYR A 244 3.98 12.95 11.64
C TYR A 244 3.45 11.80 10.78
N SER A 245 3.53 10.55 11.26
CA SER A 245 2.97 9.40 10.55
C SER A 245 1.46 9.55 10.36
N ALA A 246 0.76 10.04 11.37
CA ALA A 246 -0.68 10.20 11.33
C ALA A 246 -1.13 11.38 10.46
N ILE A 247 -0.35 12.47 10.41
CA ILE A 247 -0.55 13.58 9.47
C ILE A 247 -0.32 13.08 8.03
N ALA A 248 0.75 12.32 7.81
CA ALA A 248 1.12 11.77 6.51
C ALA A 248 0.12 10.74 5.96
N LEU A 249 -0.84 10.25 6.75
CA LEU A 249 -1.96 9.47 6.22
C LEU A 249 -2.88 10.29 5.31
N CYS A 250 -2.84 11.62 5.38
CA CYS A 250 -3.45 12.50 4.40
C CYS A 250 -2.40 12.91 3.37
N ARG A 251 -2.66 12.77 2.06
CA ARG A 251 -1.71 13.21 1.02
C ARG A 251 -1.34 14.68 1.13
N ASN A 252 -2.34 15.55 1.37
CA ASN A 252 -2.10 16.98 1.57
C ASN A 252 -1.25 17.25 2.83
N GLY A 253 -1.45 16.45 3.88
CA GLY A 253 -0.65 16.51 5.10
C GLY A 253 0.80 16.06 4.86
N ALA A 254 0.99 14.95 4.14
CA ALA A 254 2.32 14.46 3.75
C ALA A 254 3.08 15.51 2.93
N MET A 255 2.44 16.12 1.92
CA MET A 255 3.04 17.19 1.12
C MET A 255 3.44 18.38 1.99
N LYS A 256 2.58 18.82 2.91
CA LYS A 256 2.89 19.92 3.84
C LYS A 256 4.08 19.62 4.73
N VAL A 257 4.15 18.40 5.26
CA VAL A 257 5.27 17.93 6.08
C VAL A 257 6.59 17.86 5.27
N LEU A 258 6.51 17.57 3.98
CA LEU A 258 7.69 17.48 3.11
C LEU A 258 8.20 18.85 2.60
N GLU A 259 7.39 19.92 2.61
CA GLU A 259 7.79 21.25 2.10
C GLU A 259 9.05 21.81 2.81
N ASN A 260 9.25 21.52 4.10
CA ASN A 260 10.44 21.89 4.89
C ASN A 260 10.97 20.70 5.72
N GLY A 261 10.80 19.47 5.21
CA GLY A 261 10.93 18.25 5.99
C GLY A 261 12.34 17.72 6.26
N ASP A 262 13.41 18.46 5.96
CA ASP A 262 14.79 17.93 6.02
C ASP A 262 15.18 17.44 7.42
N SER A 263 14.87 18.21 8.47
CA SER A 263 15.14 17.83 9.86
C SER A 263 14.33 16.62 10.29
N LEU A 264 13.06 16.55 9.88
CA LEU A 264 12.19 15.41 10.12
C LEU A 264 12.72 14.15 9.43
N LEU A 265 13.11 14.25 8.15
CA LEU A 265 13.62 13.11 7.38
C LEU A 265 14.94 12.61 7.94
N LYS A 266 15.80 13.52 8.40
CA LYS A 266 17.02 13.15 9.15
C LYS A 266 16.69 12.43 10.44
N MET A 267 15.80 12.99 11.27
CA MET A 267 15.34 12.34 12.51
C MET A 267 14.74 10.97 12.22
N MET A 268 13.96 10.83 11.15
CA MET A 268 13.35 9.57 10.74
C MET A 268 14.43 8.52 10.43
N VAL A 269 15.42 8.84 9.58
CA VAL A 269 16.51 7.92 9.23
C VAL A 269 17.36 7.57 10.45
N ASP A 270 17.73 8.55 11.27
CA ASP A 270 18.53 8.34 12.49
C ASP A 270 17.82 7.39 13.47
N ASN A 271 16.48 7.38 13.49
CA ASN A 271 15.68 6.50 14.33
C ASN A 271 15.42 5.11 13.74
N MET A 272 15.77 4.87 12.48
CA MET A 272 15.76 3.53 11.86
C MET A 272 17.03 2.73 12.15
N ASP A 273 18.09 3.38 12.64
CA ASP A 273 19.37 2.73 12.91
C ASP A 273 19.23 1.56 13.90
N LEU A 274 20.02 0.50 13.70
CA LEU A 274 19.99 -0.72 14.51
C LEU A 274 20.32 -0.49 15.99
N SER A 275 20.97 0.62 16.35
CA SER A 275 21.27 1.00 17.74
C SER A 275 20.03 1.45 18.53
N LYS A 276 18.93 1.75 17.85
CA LYS A 276 17.71 2.29 18.46
C LYS A 276 16.81 1.19 19.04
N PRO A 277 15.99 1.50 20.05
CA PRO A 277 14.97 0.57 20.55
C PRO A 277 13.97 0.18 19.45
N ASP A 278 13.56 -1.09 19.45
CA ASP A 278 12.61 -1.67 18.48
C ASP A 278 11.31 -0.87 18.33
N SER A 279 10.78 -0.33 19.42
CA SER A 279 9.57 0.50 19.39
C SER A 279 9.76 1.80 18.60
N ILE A 280 10.91 2.45 18.77
CA ILE A 280 11.23 3.71 18.07
C ILE A 280 11.51 3.44 16.59
N GLN A 281 12.26 2.37 16.28
CA GLN A 281 12.49 1.93 14.90
C GLN A 281 11.18 1.66 14.17
N MET A 282 10.23 0.96 14.82
CA MET A 282 8.92 0.69 14.23
C MET A 282 8.17 1.98 13.86
N GLU A 283 8.20 3.00 14.72
CA GLU A 283 7.58 4.28 14.40
C GLU A 283 8.31 5.05 13.28
N ALA A 284 9.63 4.95 13.22
CA ALA A 284 10.40 5.53 12.12
C ALA A 284 10.06 4.87 10.77
N PHE A 285 9.98 3.54 10.74
CA PHE A 285 9.54 2.80 9.55
C PHE A 285 8.05 3.06 9.22
N ASN A 286 7.19 3.29 10.22
CA ASN A 286 5.80 3.72 10.00
C ASN A 286 5.74 5.06 9.27
N LEU A 287 6.51 6.05 9.74
CA LEU A 287 6.57 7.36 9.12
C LEU A 287 7.04 7.27 7.66
N ALA A 288 8.13 6.54 7.41
CA ALA A 288 8.64 6.37 6.06
C ALA A 288 7.63 5.71 5.11
N GLN A 289 6.91 4.69 5.58
CA GLN A 289 5.86 4.06 4.79
C GLN A 289 4.74 5.05 4.46
N CYS A 290 4.31 5.86 5.43
CA CYS A 290 3.28 6.88 5.21
C CYS A 290 3.73 7.97 4.22
N LEU A 291 4.99 8.42 4.29
CA LEU A 291 5.50 9.47 3.40
C LEU A 291 5.73 8.96 1.97
N MET A 292 6.03 7.68 1.78
CA MET A 292 6.36 7.09 0.47
C MET A 292 5.21 6.24 -0.12
N MET A 293 3.96 6.57 0.23
CA MET A 293 2.77 5.83 -0.23
C MET A 293 2.50 5.95 -1.74
N SER A 294 2.98 7.02 -2.40
CA SER A 294 2.88 7.25 -3.85
C SER A 294 4.22 7.66 -4.48
N GLU A 295 4.30 7.56 -5.81
CA GLU A 295 5.49 7.88 -6.59
C GLU A 295 6.01 9.31 -6.36
N GLN A 296 5.10 10.30 -6.32
CA GLN A 296 5.50 11.71 -6.21
C GLN A 296 6.16 12.02 -4.87
N GLU A 297 5.54 11.64 -3.76
CA GLU A 297 6.07 11.88 -2.42
C GLU A 297 7.30 11.00 -2.16
N CYS A 298 7.33 9.76 -2.68
CA CYS A 298 8.53 8.92 -2.67
C CYS A 298 9.71 9.63 -3.36
N SER A 299 9.49 10.19 -4.55
CA SER A 299 10.53 10.93 -5.28
C SER A 299 11.08 12.11 -4.46
N THR A 300 10.21 12.84 -3.75
CA THR A 300 10.65 13.94 -2.86
C THR A 300 11.53 13.44 -1.71
N VAL A 301 11.13 12.36 -1.02
CA VAL A 301 11.93 11.78 0.07
C VAL A 301 13.28 11.28 -0.45
N ILE A 302 13.29 10.57 -1.58
CA ILE A 302 14.52 10.02 -2.17
C ILE A 302 15.49 11.13 -2.60
N LYS A 303 15.01 12.29 -3.06
CA LYS A 303 15.86 13.45 -3.37
C LYS A 303 16.58 14.03 -2.15
N ILE A 304 15.98 13.92 -0.97
CA ILE A 304 16.53 14.51 0.27
C ILE A 304 17.44 13.51 0.98
N CYS A 305 17.00 12.25 1.15
CA CYS A 305 17.70 11.25 1.95
C CYS A 305 17.68 9.84 1.34
N GLY A 306 17.69 9.73 0.01
CA GLY A 306 17.55 8.45 -0.69
C GLY A 306 18.54 7.36 -0.28
N GLU A 307 19.84 7.64 -0.32
CA GLU A 307 20.86 6.65 0.05
C GLU A 307 20.77 6.24 1.54
N PRO A 308 20.72 7.17 2.52
CA PRO A 308 20.56 6.82 3.93
C PRO A 308 19.29 6.02 4.25
N VAL A 309 18.15 6.34 3.61
CA VAL A 309 16.90 5.58 3.77
C VAL A 309 17.06 4.15 3.26
N VAL A 310 17.67 3.96 2.10
CA VAL A 310 17.90 2.62 1.53
C VAL A 310 18.84 1.81 2.41
N GLU A 311 19.93 2.40 2.90
CA GLU A 311 20.86 1.72 3.82
C GLU A 311 20.15 1.26 5.11
N ALA A 312 19.31 2.12 5.70
CA ALA A 312 18.54 1.80 6.89
C ALA A 312 17.52 0.66 6.64
N ILE A 313 16.84 0.67 5.49
CA ILE A 313 15.93 -0.42 5.08
C ILE A 313 16.71 -1.74 4.98
N LEU A 314 17.86 -1.73 4.31
CA LEU A 314 18.68 -2.92 4.12
C LEU A 314 19.26 -3.44 5.43
N ALA A 315 19.73 -2.56 6.32
CA ALA A 315 20.19 -2.93 7.66
C ALA A 315 19.08 -3.60 8.47
N GLY A 316 17.86 -3.06 8.40
CA GLY A 316 16.67 -3.65 9.02
C GLY A 316 16.33 -5.04 8.46
N MET A 317 16.39 -5.21 7.15
CA MET A 317 16.16 -6.52 6.49
C MET A 317 17.28 -7.53 6.79
N ALA A 318 18.52 -7.06 6.95
CA ALA A 318 19.69 -7.88 7.24
C ALA A 318 19.82 -8.30 8.72
N ARG A 319 18.87 -7.92 9.57
CA ARG A 319 18.89 -8.14 11.03
C ARG A 319 18.89 -9.61 11.47
N MET A 320 18.65 -10.55 10.53
CA MET A 320 18.82 -11.98 10.74
C MET A 320 20.28 -12.33 11.09
N ARG A 321 20.57 -12.44 12.39
CA ARG A 321 21.92 -12.76 12.90
C ARG A 321 22.20 -14.26 12.80
N LYS A 322 23.39 -14.61 12.31
CA LYS A 322 23.89 -16.00 12.14
C LYS A 322 24.21 -16.77 13.43
N LEU A 323 23.95 -16.23 14.62
CA LEU A 323 24.31 -16.90 15.88
C LEU A 323 23.05 -17.28 16.65
N TYR A 324 22.59 -18.52 16.41
CA TYR A 324 21.65 -19.30 17.22
C TYR A 324 20.71 -18.49 18.16
N PRO A 325 19.86 -17.58 17.66
CA PRO A 325 18.80 -17.05 18.51
C PRO A 325 17.79 -18.17 18.69
N SER A 326 17.31 -18.36 19.91
CA SER A 326 16.19 -19.27 20.16
C SER A 326 15.00 -18.93 19.24
N LEU A 327 14.15 -19.90 18.89
CA LEU A 327 12.92 -19.66 18.08
C LEU A 327 12.06 -18.51 18.66
N LYS A 328 12.15 -18.29 19.98
CA LYS A 328 11.46 -17.21 20.71
C LYS A 328 12.01 -15.82 20.36
N GLU A 329 13.31 -15.67 20.17
CA GLU A 329 13.96 -14.40 19.78
C GLU A 329 13.72 -14.09 18.31
N GLN A 330 13.73 -15.11 17.46
CA GLN A 330 13.40 -14.95 16.04
C GLN A 330 11.96 -14.43 15.85
N LYS A 331 10.99 -14.99 16.61
CA LYS A 331 9.60 -14.51 16.61
C LYS A 331 9.44 -13.06 17.06
N LYS A 332 10.30 -12.56 17.95
CA LYS A 332 10.28 -11.16 18.38
C LYS A 332 10.74 -10.18 17.30
N GLN A 333 11.63 -10.61 16.40
CA GLN A 333 12.18 -9.75 15.34
C GLN A 333 11.30 -9.70 14.08
N MET A 334 10.41 -10.68 13.91
CA MET A 334 9.55 -10.78 12.73
C MET A 334 8.72 -9.52 12.40
N PRO A 335 8.10 -8.81 13.36
CA PRO A 335 7.37 -7.58 13.06
C PRO A 335 8.22 -6.52 12.35
N ILE A 336 9.47 -6.33 12.78
CA ILE A 336 10.41 -5.37 12.18
C ILE A 336 10.87 -5.86 10.81
N LEU A 337 11.15 -7.16 10.66
CA LEU A 337 11.52 -7.73 9.36
C LEU A 337 10.40 -7.60 8.33
N VAL A 338 9.16 -7.91 8.72
CA VAL A 338 7.98 -7.72 7.85
C VAL A 338 7.84 -6.23 7.49
N LYS A 339 8.02 -5.35 8.47
CA LYS A 339 7.89 -3.90 8.28
C LYS A 339 8.94 -3.34 7.31
N THR A 340 10.20 -3.76 7.46
CA THR A 340 11.31 -3.32 6.59
C THR A 340 11.18 -3.89 5.19
N CYS A 341 10.80 -5.17 5.05
CA CYS A 341 10.46 -5.78 3.75
C CYS A 341 9.27 -5.09 3.07
N SER A 342 8.25 -4.70 3.84
CA SER A 342 7.10 -3.93 3.33
C SER A 342 7.54 -2.54 2.86
N LEU A 343 8.40 -1.86 3.61
CA LEU A 343 8.95 -0.57 3.22
C LEU A 343 9.84 -0.68 1.98
N ALA A 344 10.61 -1.76 1.82
CA ALA A 344 11.42 -2.00 0.61
C ALA A 344 10.59 -2.14 -0.67
N LEU A 345 9.26 -2.30 -0.57
CA LEU A 345 8.36 -2.24 -1.73
C LEU A 345 8.25 -0.83 -2.35
N ILE A 346 8.88 0.21 -1.76
CA ILE A 346 9.07 1.50 -2.45
C ILE A 346 9.78 1.33 -3.81
N THR A 347 10.52 0.24 -4.00
CA THR A 347 11.14 -0.15 -5.28
C THR A 347 10.14 -0.24 -6.43
N ARG A 348 8.83 -0.36 -6.16
CA ARG A 348 7.78 -0.31 -7.19
C ARG A 348 7.71 1.03 -7.93
N TRP A 349 8.08 2.12 -7.26
CA TRP A 349 8.09 3.46 -7.82
C TRP A 349 9.37 3.67 -8.62
N ALA A 350 9.29 4.34 -9.77
CA ALA A 350 10.48 4.70 -10.54
C ALA A 350 11.34 5.72 -9.76
N GLY A 351 12.67 5.62 -9.79
CA GLY A 351 13.56 6.61 -9.19
C GLY A 351 14.98 6.13 -8.88
N GLU A 352 15.84 7.04 -8.42
CA GLU A 352 17.27 6.76 -8.18
C GLU A 352 17.54 5.74 -7.05
N HIS A 353 16.57 5.49 -6.19
CA HIS A 353 16.71 4.57 -5.07
C HIS A 353 17.02 3.13 -5.49
N HIS A 354 16.64 2.70 -6.71
CA HIS A 354 17.06 1.39 -7.22
C HIS A 354 18.57 1.27 -7.32
N HIS A 355 19.26 2.33 -7.77
CA HIS A 355 20.73 2.35 -7.79
C HIS A 355 21.30 2.18 -6.38
N TYR A 356 20.76 2.88 -5.38
CA TYR A 356 21.19 2.73 -3.99
C TYR A 356 20.96 1.30 -3.46
N PHE A 357 19.84 0.65 -3.80
CA PHE A 357 19.58 -0.74 -3.42
C PHE A 357 20.62 -1.70 -4.00
N TRP A 358 20.99 -1.53 -5.27
CA TRP A 358 22.03 -2.35 -5.91
C TRP A 358 23.41 -2.07 -5.35
N LYS A 359 23.76 -0.79 -5.15
CA LYS A 359 25.04 -0.35 -4.58
C LYS A 359 25.25 -0.92 -3.18
N ALA A 360 24.20 -0.94 -2.35
CA ALA A 360 24.24 -1.45 -0.99
C ALA A 360 24.05 -2.98 -0.88
N GLY A 361 24.06 -3.71 -2.00
CA GLY A 361 24.13 -5.17 -1.99
C GLY A 361 22.83 -5.90 -1.65
N ILE A 362 21.66 -5.36 -2.06
CA ILE A 362 20.34 -5.98 -1.87
C ILE A 362 20.29 -7.47 -2.23
N CYS A 363 21.06 -7.92 -3.24
CA CYS A 363 21.13 -9.32 -3.64
C CYS A 363 21.45 -10.26 -2.48
N GLU A 364 22.43 -9.90 -1.66
CA GLU A 364 22.86 -10.76 -0.55
C GLU A 364 21.79 -10.79 0.55
N VAL A 365 21.16 -9.66 0.82
CA VAL A 365 20.08 -9.55 1.81
C VAL A 365 18.89 -10.41 1.38
N LEU A 366 18.46 -10.32 0.12
CA LEU A 366 17.36 -11.15 -0.41
C LEU A 366 17.69 -12.65 -0.37
N LEU A 367 18.94 -13.04 -0.69
CA LEU A 367 19.36 -14.44 -0.60
C LEU A 367 19.34 -14.97 0.83
N ARG A 368 19.78 -14.17 1.81
CA ARG A 368 19.74 -14.55 3.23
C ARG A 368 18.30 -14.71 3.73
N LEU A 369 17.38 -13.87 3.26
CA LEU A 369 15.95 -14.02 3.56
C LEU A 369 15.34 -15.27 2.89
N PHE A 370 15.91 -15.71 1.76
CA PHE A 370 15.42 -16.86 1.00
C PHE A 370 16.01 -18.21 1.45
N MET A 371 17.32 -18.25 1.69
CA MET A 371 18.13 -19.42 2.07
C MET A 371 18.85 -19.15 3.40
N ASP A 372 18.46 -19.89 4.44
CA ASP A 372 19.21 -19.90 5.69
C ASP A 372 20.60 -20.53 5.45
N ASN A 373 21.65 -19.95 6.05
CA ASN A 373 23.06 -20.40 5.95
C ASN A 373 23.80 -20.29 4.58
N PHE A 374 23.34 -19.47 3.63
CA PHE A 374 24.00 -19.30 2.33
C PHE A 374 25.53 -19.05 2.37
N ASN A 375 26.04 -18.43 3.44
CA ASN A 375 27.44 -18.02 3.52
C ASN A 375 28.43 -19.11 3.94
N LYS A 376 28.03 -20.30 4.41
CA LYS A 376 29.00 -21.30 4.90
C LYS A 376 29.77 -21.99 3.76
N ASP A 377 29.16 -22.14 2.59
CA ASP A 377 29.72 -22.82 1.41
C ASP A 377 29.53 -22.03 0.10
N TYR A 378 29.42 -20.71 0.20
CA TYR A 378 29.10 -19.86 -0.96
C TYR A 378 30.13 -19.95 -2.09
N HIS A 379 31.42 -20.01 -1.75
CA HIS A 379 32.49 -20.06 -2.75
C HIS A 379 32.52 -21.38 -3.53
N SER A 380 32.31 -22.51 -2.84
CA SER A 380 32.22 -23.82 -3.50
C SER A 380 30.95 -23.89 -4.35
N PHE A 381 29.80 -23.42 -3.83
CA PHE A 381 28.55 -23.35 -4.58
C PHE A 381 28.69 -22.54 -5.87
N GLN A 382 29.40 -21.41 -5.86
CA GLN A 382 29.58 -20.57 -7.05
C GLN A 382 30.40 -21.22 -8.15
N SER A 383 31.38 -22.06 -7.81
CA SER A 383 32.20 -22.77 -8.81
C SER A 383 31.47 -23.88 -9.57
N LEU A 384 30.30 -24.31 -9.09
CA LEU A 384 29.57 -25.43 -9.69
C LEU A 384 28.93 -25.06 -11.04
N PRO A 385 28.88 -26.00 -11.99
CA PRO A 385 28.07 -25.90 -13.20
C PRO A 385 26.58 -25.63 -12.89
N LEU A 386 25.89 -24.96 -13.80
CA LEU A 386 24.47 -24.59 -13.63
C LEU A 386 23.57 -25.80 -13.32
N ARG A 387 23.82 -26.96 -13.94
CA ARG A 387 23.04 -28.18 -13.70
C ARG A 387 23.18 -28.73 -12.29
N GLU A 388 24.37 -28.66 -11.72
CA GLU A 388 24.62 -29.10 -10.35
C GLU A 388 23.99 -28.12 -9.34
N LYS A 389 24.07 -26.80 -9.63
CA LYS A 389 23.37 -25.78 -8.84
C LYS A 389 21.85 -26.00 -8.82
N ILE A 390 21.25 -26.37 -9.97
CA ILE A 390 19.83 -26.73 -10.07
C ILE A 390 19.51 -27.91 -9.14
N GLY A 391 20.27 -29.00 -9.24
CA GLY A 391 20.05 -30.20 -8.42
C GLY A 391 20.15 -29.93 -6.92
N ILE A 392 21.15 -29.15 -6.50
CA ILE A 392 21.35 -28.80 -5.07
C ILE A 392 20.17 -27.98 -4.55
N ILE A 393 19.77 -26.92 -5.26
CA ILE A 393 18.65 -26.06 -4.81
C ILE A 393 17.35 -26.86 -4.75
N GLN A 394 17.06 -27.71 -5.74
CA GLN A 394 15.85 -28.53 -5.76
C GLN A 394 15.81 -29.57 -4.64
N SER A 395 16.97 -30.12 -4.26
CA SER A 395 17.09 -31.12 -3.18
C SER A 395 17.05 -30.53 -1.77
N ASN A 396 17.08 -29.21 -1.62
CA ASN A 396 17.24 -28.57 -0.32
C ASN A 396 15.91 -28.47 0.43
N GLU A 397 15.63 -29.44 1.31
CA GLU A 397 14.43 -29.48 2.17
C GLU A 397 14.30 -28.26 3.11
N ALA A 398 15.39 -27.54 3.43
CA ALA A 398 15.31 -26.31 4.22
C ALA A 398 14.48 -25.23 3.49
N LEU A 399 14.49 -25.22 2.15
CA LEU A 399 13.64 -24.32 1.37
C LEU A 399 12.14 -24.58 1.57
N GLN A 400 11.70 -25.70 2.12
CA GLN A 400 10.28 -25.99 2.36
C GLN A 400 9.87 -25.76 3.83
N THR A 401 10.82 -25.62 4.76
CA THR A 401 10.57 -25.62 6.22
C THR A 401 11.04 -24.35 6.96
N ASN A 402 11.57 -23.37 6.23
CA ASN A 402 12.22 -22.18 6.81
C ASN A 402 11.29 -21.20 7.57
N PHE A 403 11.79 -20.65 8.68
CA PHE A 403 11.16 -19.56 9.45
C PHE A 403 10.85 -18.30 8.61
N CYS A 404 11.58 -18.07 7.51
CA CYS A 404 11.41 -16.93 6.60
C CYS A 404 10.31 -17.10 5.53
N LEU A 405 9.55 -18.21 5.53
CA LEU A 405 8.46 -18.44 4.57
C LEU A 405 7.50 -17.23 4.40
N PRO A 406 7.07 -16.52 5.47
CA PRO A 406 6.20 -15.35 5.35
C PRO A 406 6.83 -14.15 4.60
N LEU A 407 8.17 -14.10 4.50
CA LEU A 407 8.90 -12.99 3.88
C LEU A 407 9.15 -13.20 2.39
N ARG A 408 9.03 -14.43 1.88
CA ARG A 408 9.29 -14.75 0.47
C ARG A 408 8.48 -13.93 -0.53
N PRO A 409 7.17 -13.68 -0.31
CA PRO A 409 6.40 -12.83 -1.21
C PRO A 409 7.00 -11.43 -1.38
N TYR A 410 7.54 -10.85 -0.30
CA TYR A 410 8.23 -9.56 -0.35
C TYR A 410 9.54 -9.65 -1.14
N VAL A 411 10.33 -10.71 -0.92
CA VAL A 411 11.60 -10.92 -1.64
C VAL A 411 11.37 -10.91 -3.16
N TRP A 412 10.33 -11.60 -3.63
CA TRP A 412 9.99 -11.64 -5.05
C TRP A 412 9.47 -10.32 -5.58
N ASP A 413 8.62 -9.64 -4.82
CA ASP A 413 8.13 -8.33 -5.25
C ASP A 413 9.24 -7.29 -5.33
N ILE A 414 10.15 -7.25 -4.36
CA ILE A 414 11.32 -6.36 -4.37
C ILE A 414 12.19 -6.66 -5.60
N LEU A 415 12.50 -7.94 -5.85
CA LEU A 415 13.31 -8.34 -7.00
C LEU A 415 12.65 -7.98 -8.34
N GLY A 416 11.34 -8.23 -8.47
CA GLY A 416 10.57 -7.90 -9.66
C GLY A 416 10.54 -6.39 -9.93
N HIS A 417 10.26 -5.58 -8.91
CA HIS A 417 10.24 -4.13 -9.04
C HIS A 417 11.61 -3.54 -9.37
N LEU A 418 12.68 -4.03 -8.72
CA LEU A 418 14.04 -3.67 -9.08
C LEU A 418 14.33 -4.02 -10.54
N ALA A 419 13.91 -5.20 -11.01
CA ALA A 419 14.11 -5.60 -12.40
C ALA A 419 13.39 -4.68 -13.39
N THR A 420 12.19 -4.19 -13.08
CA THR A 420 11.41 -3.33 -13.98
C THR A 420 11.91 -1.90 -14.04
N ASN A 421 12.38 -1.34 -12.92
CA ASN A 421 12.71 0.08 -12.84
C ASN A 421 14.22 0.39 -12.96
N SER A 422 15.09 -0.63 -12.98
CA SER A 422 16.53 -0.43 -13.12
C SER A 422 16.97 -0.26 -14.57
N ASP A 423 17.90 0.66 -14.80
CA ASP A 423 18.53 0.90 -16.09
C ASP A 423 19.89 0.17 -16.24
N GLU A 424 20.61 0.41 -17.34
CA GLU A 424 21.94 -0.17 -17.56
C GLU A 424 23.02 0.40 -16.61
N GLY A 425 22.77 1.56 -15.97
CA GLY A 425 23.66 2.19 -14.99
C GLY A 425 23.60 1.55 -13.59
N CYS A 426 22.53 0.81 -13.30
CA CYS A 426 22.29 0.11 -12.03
C CYS A 426 23.10 -1.20 -11.85
N ASN A 427 24.26 -1.33 -12.49
CA ASN A 427 24.93 -2.62 -12.69
C ASN A 427 25.56 -3.20 -11.39
N PRO A 428 25.02 -4.27 -10.78
CA PRO A 428 25.61 -4.90 -9.59
C PRO A 428 26.93 -5.63 -9.89
N VAL A 429 27.28 -5.82 -11.17
CA VAL A 429 28.62 -6.29 -11.59
C VAL A 429 29.69 -5.27 -11.21
N MET A 430 29.37 -3.96 -11.25
CA MET A 430 30.28 -2.89 -10.82
C MET A 430 30.56 -2.91 -9.32
N HIS A 431 29.68 -3.57 -8.54
CA HIS A 431 29.74 -3.62 -7.07
C HIS A 431 30.06 -5.03 -6.54
N GLY A 432 30.44 -5.98 -7.40
CA GLY A 432 30.86 -7.33 -6.98
C GLY A 432 29.73 -8.27 -6.55
N HIS A 433 28.46 -7.95 -6.85
CA HIS A 433 27.29 -8.74 -6.43
C HIS A 433 26.71 -9.65 -7.54
N GLU A 434 27.41 -9.81 -8.66
CA GLU A 434 26.95 -10.58 -9.83
C GLU A 434 26.62 -12.04 -9.47
N ALA A 435 27.47 -12.67 -8.66
CA ALA A 435 27.32 -14.06 -8.25
C ALA A 435 26.04 -14.27 -7.43
N CYS A 436 25.72 -13.35 -6.50
CA CYS A 436 24.47 -13.35 -5.75
C CYS A 436 23.26 -13.15 -6.68
N LEU A 437 23.35 -12.20 -7.61
CA LEU A 437 22.26 -11.96 -8.56
C LEU A 437 21.95 -13.21 -9.40
N LYS A 438 22.98 -13.88 -9.95
CA LYS A 438 22.78 -15.11 -10.73
C LYS A 438 22.11 -16.20 -9.91
N THR A 439 22.46 -16.33 -8.63
CA THR A 439 21.80 -17.27 -7.73
C THR A 439 20.34 -16.88 -7.47
N LEU A 440 20.03 -15.61 -7.24
CA LEU A 440 18.65 -15.15 -7.09
C LEU A 440 17.79 -15.42 -8.33
N VAL A 441 18.34 -15.14 -9.51
CA VAL A 441 17.66 -15.41 -10.79
C VAL A 441 17.39 -16.92 -10.92
N LEU A 442 18.37 -17.76 -10.59
CA LEU A 442 18.18 -19.22 -10.58
C LEU A 442 17.08 -19.66 -9.60
N CYS A 443 17.10 -19.17 -8.36
CA CYS A 443 16.07 -19.46 -7.36
C CYS A 443 14.68 -19.02 -7.84
N ALA A 444 14.57 -17.84 -8.46
CA ALA A 444 13.32 -17.33 -8.99
C ALA A 444 12.82 -18.17 -10.18
N CYS A 445 13.69 -18.57 -11.11
CA CYS A 445 13.33 -19.45 -12.22
C CYS A 445 12.85 -20.82 -11.74
N LEU A 446 13.50 -21.41 -10.73
CA LEU A 446 13.05 -22.66 -10.12
C LEU A 446 11.70 -22.49 -9.43
N GLY A 447 11.54 -21.45 -8.60
CA GLY A 447 10.26 -21.17 -7.94
C GLY A 447 9.12 -20.85 -8.91
N PHE A 448 9.42 -20.26 -10.07
CA PHE A 448 8.47 -20.10 -11.17
C PHE A 448 8.07 -21.44 -11.79
N VAL A 449 9.00 -22.38 -12.00
CA VAL A 449 8.63 -23.72 -12.47
C VAL A 449 7.80 -24.47 -11.43
N ASP A 450 8.13 -24.35 -10.15
CA ASP A 450 7.34 -24.92 -9.06
C ASP A 450 5.93 -24.31 -9.02
N SER A 451 5.79 -23.01 -9.29
CA SER A 451 4.48 -22.34 -9.38
C SER A 451 3.57 -22.95 -10.44
N MET A 452 4.13 -23.55 -11.49
CA MET A 452 3.34 -24.20 -12.53
C MET A 452 2.66 -25.47 -12.04
N SER A 453 3.13 -26.11 -10.97
CA SER A 453 2.43 -27.25 -10.36
C SER A 453 0.99 -26.89 -9.93
N VAL A 454 0.74 -25.62 -9.57
CA VAL A 454 -0.60 -25.09 -9.26
C VAL A 454 -1.56 -25.23 -10.44
N THR A 455 -1.05 -25.19 -11.68
CA THR A 455 -1.89 -25.36 -12.88
C THR A 455 -2.39 -26.80 -13.05
N TYR A 456 -1.85 -27.77 -12.31
CA TYR A 456 -2.24 -29.18 -12.34
C TYR A 456 -3.08 -29.61 -11.12
N GLN A 457 -3.23 -28.75 -10.09
CA GLN A 457 -3.94 -29.07 -8.85
C GLN A 457 -5.31 -28.38 -8.79
N THR A 458 -6.34 -29.07 -8.28
CA THR A 458 -7.73 -28.57 -8.19
C THR A 458 -8.08 -27.95 -6.84
N SER A 459 -7.18 -27.93 -5.86
CA SER A 459 -7.42 -27.41 -4.50
C SER A 459 -6.85 -26.00 -4.28
N GLU A 460 -7.44 -25.28 -3.32
CA GLU A 460 -7.17 -23.87 -2.99
C GLU A 460 -5.70 -23.53 -2.66
N ASP A 461 -5.21 -22.54 -3.41
CA ASP A 461 -4.60 -21.29 -2.93
C ASP A 461 -3.35 -21.34 -2.04
N SER A 462 -2.24 -21.80 -2.61
CA SER A 462 -0.96 -21.19 -2.24
C SER A 462 -0.78 -19.86 -2.99
N CYS A 463 -1.34 -18.78 -2.41
CA CYS A 463 -1.11 -17.38 -2.83
C CYS A 463 0.39 -16.99 -2.85
N ALA A 464 1.28 -17.85 -2.35
CA ALA A 464 2.73 -17.65 -2.35
C ALA A 464 3.38 -17.78 -3.74
N HIS A 465 2.67 -18.30 -4.74
CA HIS A 465 3.21 -18.57 -6.08
C HIS A 465 3.05 -17.41 -7.09
N GLU A 466 2.09 -16.50 -6.87
CA GLU A 466 1.95 -15.30 -7.72
C GLU A 466 3.21 -14.42 -7.72
N PRO A 467 3.82 -14.09 -6.55
CA PRO A 467 4.90 -13.12 -6.51
C PRO A 467 6.14 -13.58 -7.27
N VAL A 468 6.52 -14.86 -7.14
CA VAL A 468 7.68 -15.41 -7.86
C VAL A 468 7.44 -15.42 -9.37
N SER A 469 6.21 -15.73 -9.80
CA SER A 469 5.87 -15.77 -11.22
C SER A 469 5.92 -14.38 -11.84
N ARG A 470 5.38 -13.40 -11.12
CA ARG A 470 5.43 -11.99 -11.51
C ARG A 470 6.86 -11.47 -11.53
N ALA A 471 7.69 -11.82 -10.55
CA ALA A 471 9.11 -11.43 -10.53
C ALA A 471 9.85 -11.96 -11.76
N VAL A 472 9.65 -13.22 -12.13
CA VAL A 472 10.26 -13.80 -13.35
C VAL A 472 9.76 -13.10 -14.61
N LEU A 473 8.45 -12.81 -14.71
CA LEU A 473 7.90 -12.03 -15.82
C LEU A 473 8.61 -10.66 -15.96
N MET A 474 8.70 -9.92 -14.85
CA MET A 474 9.35 -8.60 -14.80
C MET A 474 10.84 -8.69 -15.17
N MET A 475 11.54 -9.74 -14.74
CA MET A 475 12.95 -9.97 -15.11
C MET A 475 13.12 -10.33 -16.59
N VAL A 476 12.25 -11.17 -17.16
CA VAL A 476 12.32 -11.57 -18.59
C VAL A 476 12.16 -10.37 -19.52
N PHE A 477 11.31 -9.41 -19.13
CA PHE A 477 11.02 -8.19 -19.88
C PHE A 477 11.66 -6.93 -19.29
N SER A 478 12.67 -7.10 -18.43
CA SER A 478 13.39 -5.99 -17.80
C SER A 478 14.03 -5.08 -18.86
N PRO A 479 13.97 -3.74 -18.68
CA PRO A 479 14.73 -2.80 -19.51
C PRO A 479 16.24 -2.99 -19.35
N TRP A 480 16.69 -3.55 -18.22
CA TRP A 480 18.09 -3.90 -18.00
C TRP A 480 18.46 -5.17 -18.79
N LYS A 481 19.06 -4.96 -19.97
CA LYS A 481 19.33 -6.02 -20.96
C LYS A 481 20.16 -7.20 -20.42
N TYR A 482 21.12 -6.94 -19.53
CA TYR A 482 21.94 -8.00 -18.94
C TYR A 482 21.09 -8.95 -18.09
N LEU A 483 20.27 -8.42 -17.17
CA LEU A 483 19.38 -9.22 -16.34
C LEU A 483 18.38 -9.99 -17.21
N ALA A 484 17.72 -9.31 -18.15
CA ALA A 484 16.78 -9.97 -19.06
C ALA A 484 17.43 -11.12 -19.84
N LYS A 485 18.66 -10.94 -20.33
CA LYS A 485 19.41 -11.99 -21.04
C LYS A 485 19.74 -13.17 -20.12
N GLN A 486 20.23 -12.89 -18.91
CA GLN A 486 20.56 -13.93 -17.93
C GLN A 486 19.33 -14.72 -17.50
N THR A 487 18.23 -14.04 -17.19
CA THR A 487 16.96 -14.68 -16.81
C THR A 487 16.42 -15.55 -17.94
N ARG A 488 16.42 -15.08 -19.19
CA ARG A 488 15.98 -15.91 -20.33
C ARG A 488 16.85 -17.14 -20.54
N TYR A 489 18.16 -17.01 -20.36
CA TYR A 489 19.10 -18.14 -20.46
C TYR A 489 18.83 -19.18 -19.37
N ILE A 490 18.83 -18.76 -18.10
CA ILE A 490 18.60 -19.65 -16.96
C ILE A 490 17.22 -20.29 -17.03
N LEU A 491 16.18 -19.52 -17.34
CA LEU A 491 14.82 -20.04 -17.48
C LEU A 491 14.73 -21.10 -18.58
N SER A 492 15.42 -20.91 -19.71
CA SER A 492 15.45 -21.90 -20.79
C SER A 492 16.11 -23.21 -20.35
N GLU A 493 17.19 -23.14 -19.57
CA GLU A 493 17.88 -24.33 -19.05
C GLU A 493 17.02 -25.07 -18.02
N VAL A 494 16.36 -24.36 -17.10
CA VAL A 494 15.47 -24.96 -16.10
C VAL A 494 14.29 -25.68 -16.75
N LEU A 495 13.77 -25.15 -17.86
CA LEU A 495 12.59 -25.71 -18.54
C LEU A 495 12.93 -26.77 -19.61
N ALA A 496 14.21 -27.06 -19.87
CA ALA A 496 14.67 -27.85 -21.01
C ALA A 496 14.11 -29.29 -21.08
N SER A 497 13.58 -29.83 -19.97
CA SER A 497 13.07 -31.20 -19.87
C SER A 497 11.60 -31.39 -20.24
N ASN A 498 10.76 -30.34 -20.36
CA ASN A 498 9.28 -30.48 -20.45
C ASN A 498 8.55 -29.54 -21.45
N LEU A 499 9.23 -29.10 -22.52
CA LEU A 499 8.77 -28.07 -23.46
C LEU A 499 7.32 -28.17 -24.00
N LYS A 500 6.96 -29.32 -24.59
CA LYS A 500 5.72 -29.44 -25.39
C LYS A 500 4.47 -29.70 -24.54
N HIS A 501 4.61 -30.43 -23.44
CA HIS A 501 3.49 -30.76 -22.57
C HIS A 501 2.99 -29.50 -21.82
N ASN A 502 3.93 -28.64 -21.42
CA ASN A 502 3.63 -27.45 -20.63
C ASN A 502 2.82 -26.41 -21.41
N VAL A 503 3.19 -26.11 -22.67
CA VAL A 503 2.47 -25.09 -23.47
C VAL A 503 1.02 -25.49 -23.76
N ASN A 504 0.79 -26.75 -24.15
CA ASN A 504 -0.57 -27.23 -24.46
C ASN A 504 -1.49 -27.21 -23.23
N HIS A 505 -0.95 -27.56 -22.05
CA HIS A 505 -1.69 -27.50 -20.79
C HIS A 505 -2.15 -26.07 -20.47
N LEU A 506 -1.23 -25.10 -20.51
CA LEU A 506 -1.53 -23.69 -20.22
C LEU A 506 -2.57 -23.11 -21.19
N LEU A 507 -2.47 -23.45 -22.49
CA LEU A 507 -3.46 -23.02 -23.48
C LEU A 507 -4.83 -23.68 -23.27
N ASN A 508 -4.87 -24.93 -22.81
CA ASN A 508 -6.13 -25.61 -22.51
C ASN A 508 -6.86 -24.96 -21.32
N ILE A 509 -6.16 -24.51 -20.28
CA ILE A 509 -6.75 -23.75 -19.17
C ILE A 509 -7.49 -22.50 -19.67
N LEU A 510 -6.84 -21.72 -20.56
CA LEU A 510 -7.47 -20.54 -21.15
C LEU A 510 -8.68 -20.88 -22.02
N ARG A 511 -8.61 -21.97 -22.79
CA ARG A 511 -9.73 -22.45 -23.62
C ARG A 511 -10.91 -22.83 -22.75
N THR A 512 -10.69 -23.64 -21.72
CA THR A 512 -11.74 -24.06 -20.77
C THR A 512 -12.40 -22.86 -20.11
N ARG A 513 -11.60 -21.86 -19.68
CA ARG A 513 -12.15 -20.61 -19.11
C ARG A 513 -13.02 -19.86 -20.11
N SER A 514 -12.54 -19.69 -21.34
CA SER A 514 -13.27 -18.95 -22.39
C SER A 514 -14.51 -19.67 -22.92
N SER A 515 -14.63 -21.00 -22.73
CA SER A 515 -15.77 -21.78 -23.22
C SER A 515 -16.96 -21.83 -22.25
N GLY A 516 -16.83 -21.29 -21.02
CA GLY A 516 -17.94 -21.20 -20.06
C GLY A 516 -18.48 -22.53 -19.52
N ASN A 517 -17.73 -23.63 -19.67
CA ASN A 517 -18.16 -24.96 -19.24
C ASN A 517 -18.05 -25.14 -17.70
N GLU A 518 -19.17 -25.05 -16.98
CA GLU A 518 -19.22 -24.94 -15.50
C GLU A 518 -18.63 -26.14 -14.73
N VAL A 519 -18.53 -27.32 -15.35
CA VAL A 519 -18.16 -28.57 -14.64
C VAL A 519 -16.68 -28.63 -14.22
N VAL A 520 -15.78 -27.92 -14.92
CA VAL A 520 -14.33 -27.87 -14.61
C VAL A 520 -13.79 -26.46 -14.87
N MET A 521 -14.31 -25.46 -14.16
CA MET A 521 -13.82 -24.08 -14.31
C MET A 521 -12.48 -23.86 -13.61
N PRO A 522 -11.43 -23.38 -14.31
CA PRO A 522 -10.16 -23.08 -13.67
C PRO A 522 -10.28 -21.87 -12.74
N SER A 523 -9.55 -21.90 -11.63
CA SER A 523 -9.51 -20.80 -10.66
C SER A 523 -8.84 -19.56 -11.24
N ASN A 524 -9.11 -18.38 -10.66
CA ASN A 524 -8.48 -17.13 -11.10
C ASN A 524 -6.94 -17.19 -10.98
N LEU A 525 -6.43 -17.87 -9.95
CA LEU A 525 -5.00 -18.09 -9.77
C LEU A 525 -4.41 -18.98 -10.87
N GLN A 526 -5.10 -20.06 -11.27
CA GLN A 526 -4.66 -20.91 -12.38
C GLN A 526 -4.61 -20.15 -13.71
N VAL A 527 -5.61 -19.32 -14.00
CA VAL A 527 -5.64 -18.47 -15.19
C VAL A 527 -4.48 -17.45 -15.14
N LEU A 528 -4.25 -16.83 -13.98
CA LEU A 528 -3.16 -15.86 -13.78
C LEU A 528 -1.78 -16.48 -14.02
N ILE A 529 -1.48 -17.62 -13.38
CA ILE A 529 -0.20 -18.33 -13.54
C ILE A 529 -0.05 -18.79 -14.99
N SER A 530 -1.14 -19.22 -15.64
CA SER A 530 -1.11 -19.62 -17.05
C SER A 530 -0.77 -18.47 -17.98
N LEU A 531 -1.41 -17.32 -17.82
CA LEU A 531 -1.12 -16.11 -18.61
C LEU A 531 0.30 -15.60 -18.37
N THR A 532 0.72 -15.53 -17.10
CA THR A 532 2.09 -15.13 -16.71
C THR A 532 3.11 -16.06 -17.36
N SER A 533 2.89 -17.37 -17.29
CA SER A 533 3.79 -18.38 -17.86
C SER A 533 3.88 -18.28 -19.38
N LEU A 534 2.73 -18.16 -20.07
CA LEU A 534 2.69 -17.97 -21.52
C LEU A 534 3.41 -16.69 -21.94
N THR A 535 3.28 -15.61 -21.15
CA THR A 535 3.97 -14.34 -21.41
C THR A 535 5.48 -14.52 -21.25
N CYS A 536 5.97 -15.14 -20.16
CA CYS A 536 7.39 -15.47 -19.98
C CYS A 536 7.92 -16.32 -21.14
N TYR A 537 7.17 -17.35 -21.55
CA TYR A 537 7.52 -18.24 -22.66
C TYR A 537 7.57 -17.53 -24.00
N SER A 538 6.74 -16.50 -24.22
CA SER A 538 6.80 -15.68 -25.43
C SER A 538 8.13 -14.92 -25.57
N GLY A 539 8.80 -14.64 -24.44
CA GLY A 539 10.15 -14.06 -24.40
C GLY A 539 11.28 -15.05 -24.73
N LEU A 540 10.99 -16.35 -24.80
CA LEU A 540 11.95 -17.40 -25.12
C LEU A 540 11.76 -17.87 -26.59
N ARG A 541 12.79 -17.73 -27.43
CA ARG A 541 12.68 -18.01 -28.88
C ARG A 541 12.16 -19.42 -29.21
N GLY A 542 12.57 -20.43 -28.44
CA GLY A 542 12.10 -21.82 -28.61
C GLY A 542 10.61 -21.96 -28.30
N TYR A 543 10.18 -21.52 -27.13
CA TYR A 543 8.79 -21.64 -26.66
C TYR A 543 7.82 -20.76 -27.45
N LYS A 544 8.24 -19.56 -27.86
CA LYS A 544 7.44 -18.67 -28.70
C LYS A 544 6.95 -19.38 -29.96
N LYS A 545 7.83 -20.11 -30.65
CA LYS A 545 7.47 -20.89 -31.84
C LYS A 545 6.44 -21.98 -31.52
N HIS A 546 6.57 -22.64 -30.38
CA HIS A 546 5.61 -23.64 -29.93
C HIS A 546 4.24 -23.05 -29.59
N ILE A 547 4.18 -21.92 -28.89
CA ILE A 547 2.93 -21.21 -28.60
C ILE A 547 2.19 -20.86 -29.89
N ILE A 548 2.91 -20.31 -30.88
CA ILE A 548 2.31 -19.94 -32.17
C ILE A 548 1.80 -21.20 -32.92
N LYS A 549 2.59 -22.28 -32.94
CA LYS A 549 2.23 -23.55 -33.59
C LYS A 549 0.99 -24.19 -32.94
N ASP A 550 0.87 -24.13 -31.62
CA ASP A 550 -0.21 -24.76 -30.85
C ASP A 550 -1.46 -23.85 -30.73
N LYS A 551 -1.64 -22.93 -31.69
CA LYS A 551 -2.78 -22.00 -31.81
C LYS A 551 -2.91 -21.00 -30.64
N GLY A 552 -1.80 -20.65 -29.99
CA GLY A 552 -1.78 -19.73 -28.85
C GLY A 552 -2.34 -18.34 -29.16
N VAL A 553 -2.02 -17.77 -30.33
CA VAL A 553 -2.58 -16.46 -30.76
C VAL A 553 -4.11 -16.52 -30.83
N LYS A 554 -4.68 -17.57 -31.44
CA LYS A 554 -6.13 -17.75 -31.52
C LYS A 554 -6.76 -17.91 -30.12
N THR A 555 -6.12 -18.68 -29.24
CA THR A 555 -6.59 -18.85 -27.86
C THR A 555 -6.60 -17.55 -27.06
N LEU A 556 -5.56 -16.71 -27.20
CA LEU A 556 -5.49 -15.39 -26.53
C LEU A 556 -6.54 -14.42 -27.07
N LEU A 557 -6.75 -14.39 -28.40
CA LEU A 557 -7.82 -13.57 -29.01
C LEU A 557 -9.19 -13.96 -28.43
N THR A 558 -9.52 -15.25 -28.41
CA THR A 558 -10.77 -15.75 -27.83
C THR A 558 -10.89 -15.40 -26.34
N PHE A 559 -9.81 -15.52 -25.58
CA PHE A 559 -9.81 -15.16 -24.16
C PHE A 559 -10.05 -13.66 -23.93
N ILE A 560 -9.39 -12.79 -24.68
CA ILE A 560 -9.55 -11.33 -24.56
C ILE A 560 -10.99 -10.92 -24.91
N SER A 561 -11.53 -11.39 -26.05
CA SER A 561 -12.91 -11.11 -26.43
C SER A 561 -13.91 -11.63 -25.40
N TRP A 562 -13.69 -12.84 -24.86
CA TRP A 562 -14.51 -13.38 -23.79
C TRP A 562 -14.45 -12.51 -22.52
N TRP A 563 -13.27 -12.02 -22.12
CA TRP A 563 -13.10 -11.17 -20.95
C TRP A 563 -13.81 -9.81 -21.13
N VAL A 564 -13.75 -9.21 -22.33
CA VAL A 564 -14.45 -7.95 -22.61
C VAL A 564 -15.97 -8.10 -22.44
N LEU A 565 -16.52 -9.25 -22.81
CA LEU A 565 -17.94 -9.58 -22.61
C LEU A 565 -18.28 -9.98 -21.16
N ASN A 566 -17.30 -10.49 -20.41
CA ASN A 566 -17.47 -11.03 -19.05
C ASN A 566 -16.33 -10.52 -18.15
N PRO A 567 -16.31 -9.22 -17.80
CA PRO A 567 -15.19 -8.63 -17.06
C PRO A 567 -15.08 -9.26 -15.68
N LEU A 568 -13.86 -9.67 -15.33
CA LEU A 568 -13.55 -10.23 -14.02
C LEU A 568 -12.52 -9.34 -13.34
N HIS A 569 -13.00 -8.60 -12.34
CA HIS A 569 -12.19 -7.70 -11.55
C HIS A 569 -11.52 -8.47 -10.41
N VAL A 570 -10.19 -8.62 -10.50
CA VAL A 570 -9.38 -9.31 -9.50
C VAL A 570 -8.27 -8.38 -9.05
N ARG A 571 -8.36 -7.92 -7.80
CA ARG A 571 -7.30 -7.13 -7.17
C ARG A 571 -6.13 -8.02 -6.78
N ARG A 572 -4.90 -7.55 -7.01
CA ARG A 572 -3.68 -8.23 -6.57
C ARG A 572 -3.67 -8.55 -5.08
N SER A 573 -4.20 -7.65 -4.25
CA SER A 573 -4.27 -7.83 -2.80
C SER A 573 -5.06 -9.06 -2.36
N HIS A 574 -5.98 -9.57 -3.18
CA HIS A 574 -6.70 -10.82 -2.91
C HIS A 574 -5.83 -12.06 -3.15
N LEU A 575 -4.93 -12.00 -4.13
CA LEU A 575 -4.02 -13.10 -4.50
C LEU A 575 -2.66 -13.00 -3.81
N SER A 576 -2.35 -11.85 -3.21
CA SER A 576 -1.07 -11.54 -2.57
C SER A 576 -1.31 -10.63 -1.37
N PRO A 577 -1.72 -11.20 -0.22
CA PRO A 577 -2.12 -10.42 0.96
C PRO A 577 -1.02 -9.51 1.52
N HIS A 578 0.26 -9.85 1.30
CA HIS A 578 1.40 -9.04 1.75
C HIS A 578 1.51 -7.69 1.03
N THR A 579 0.82 -7.52 -0.11
CA THR A 579 0.72 -6.23 -0.82
C THR A 579 -0.32 -5.30 -0.21
N HIS A 580 -1.17 -5.80 0.71
CA HIS A 580 -2.14 -4.99 1.41
C HIS A 580 -1.44 -4.09 2.44
N ASP A 581 -1.48 -2.78 2.19
CA ASP A 581 -0.96 -1.79 3.12
C ASP A 581 -2.06 -1.36 4.11
N PRO A 582 -1.92 -1.64 5.43
CA PRO A 582 -2.92 -1.25 6.42
C PRO A 582 -3.10 0.27 6.51
N PHE A 583 -2.07 1.07 6.17
CA PHE A 583 -2.18 2.53 6.18
C PHE A 583 -3.08 3.02 5.05
N ARG A 584 -3.06 2.37 3.88
CA ARG A 584 -3.91 2.75 2.73
C ARG A 584 -5.40 2.71 3.06
N VAL A 585 -5.83 1.79 3.93
CA VAL A 585 -7.24 1.69 4.37
C VAL A 585 -7.68 2.93 5.17
N ARG A 586 -6.76 3.54 5.92
CA ARG A 586 -7.02 4.72 6.75
C ARG A 586 -6.60 6.03 6.07
N ALA A 587 -5.91 5.96 4.94
CA ALA A 587 -5.38 7.12 4.24
C ALA A 587 -6.49 7.93 3.55
N CYS A 588 -6.28 9.24 3.33
CA CYS A 588 -7.21 10.09 2.59
C CYS A 588 -6.49 11.05 1.65
N CYS A 589 -7.19 11.55 0.62
CA CYS A 589 -6.64 12.45 -0.40
C CYS A 589 -5.50 11.87 -1.26
N TRP A 590 -5.09 10.62 -1.01
CA TRP A 590 -4.37 9.79 -1.95
C TRP A 590 -5.39 9.43 -3.03
N GLY A 591 -5.40 10.20 -4.13
CA GLY A 591 -6.27 9.88 -5.26
C GLY A 591 -6.11 8.41 -5.62
N HIS A 592 -7.15 7.82 -6.21
CA HIS A 592 -6.99 6.53 -6.90
C HIS A 592 -6.09 6.79 -8.11
N SER A 593 -4.78 6.96 -7.92
CA SER A 593 -3.82 6.82 -9.00
C SER A 593 -4.05 5.40 -9.50
N ALA A 594 -4.62 5.27 -10.69
CA ALA A 594 -4.93 3.96 -11.25
C ALA A 594 -3.63 3.15 -11.22
N ASP A 595 -3.56 2.16 -10.32
CA ASP A 595 -2.44 1.23 -10.28
C ASP A 595 -2.26 0.71 -11.71
N TRP A 596 -1.01 0.58 -12.18
CA TRP A 596 -0.72 0.23 -13.57
C TRP A 596 -1.55 -0.96 -14.08
N GLU A 597 -1.74 -1.97 -13.23
CA GLU A 597 -2.52 -3.18 -13.51
C GLU A 597 -4.02 -3.02 -13.21
N GLY A 598 -4.37 -2.13 -12.28
CA GLY A 598 -5.73 -1.93 -11.78
C GLY A 598 -6.39 -3.22 -11.28
N GLU A 599 -7.70 -3.32 -11.49
CA GLU A 599 -8.47 -4.54 -11.18
C GLU A 599 -8.55 -5.52 -12.36
N GLU A 600 -7.88 -5.21 -13.48
CA GLU A 600 -8.01 -5.92 -14.77
C GLU A 600 -6.76 -6.75 -15.09
N MET A 601 -6.08 -7.28 -14.07
CA MET A 601 -4.79 -7.96 -14.20
C MET A 601 -4.79 -9.10 -15.22
N LEU A 602 -5.88 -9.88 -15.29
CA LEU A 602 -6.00 -10.98 -16.27
C LEU A 602 -6.07 -10.47 -17.71
N LEU A 603 -6.79 -9.36 -17.94
CA LEU A 603 -6.83 -8.70 -19.25
C LEU A 603 -5.44 -8.19 -19.62
N LEU A 604 -4.78 -7.49 -18.71
CA LEU A 604 -3.44 -6.96 -18.90
C LEU A 604 -2.46 -8.05 -19.36
N LEU A 605 -2.39 -9.19 -18.65
CA LEU A 605 -1.49 -10.27 -19.00
C LEU A 605 -1.86 -10.94 -20.33
N GLY A 606 -3.16 -11.05 -20.64
CA GLY A 606 -3.62 -11.53 -21.94
C GLY A 606 -3.17 -10.63 -23.09
N LEU A 607 -3.35 -9.31 -22.94
CA LEU A 607 -2.90 -8.30 -23.91
C LEU A 607 -1.37 -8.27 -24.03
N TRP A 608 -0.65 -8.36 -22.92
CA TRP A 608 0.82 -8.39 -22.92
C TRP A 608 1.34 -9.62 -23.67
N CYS A 609 0.83 -10.81 -23.36
CA CYS A 609 1.21 -12.03 -24.07
C CYS A 609 0.96 -11.92 -25.58
N LEU A 610 -0.23 -11.41 -25.97
CA LEU A 610 -0.57 -11.21 -27.38
C LEU A 610 0.36 -10.19 -28.05
N ALA A 611 0.66 -9.08 -27.38
CA ALA A 611 1.57 -8.05 -27.86
C ALA A 611 2.97 -8.61 -28.15
N GLU A 612 3.51 -9.45 -27.27
CA GLU A 612 4.82 -10.07 -27.46
C GLU A 612 4.85 -11.08 -28.61
N LEU A 613 3.77 -11.84 -28.79
CA LEU A 613 3.65 -12.78 -29.90
C LEU A 613 3.59 -12.06 -31.26
N VAL A 614 2.96 -10.88 -31.32
CA VAL A 614 2.71 -10.13 -32.57
C VAL A 614 3.84 -9.15 -32.90
N GLY A 615 4.34 -8.42 -31.90
CA GLY A 615 5.20 -7.23 -32.09
C GLY A 615 6.60 -7.47 -32.66
N GLN A 616 7.13 -8.69 -32.59
CA GLN A 616 8.48 -9.02 -33.10
C GLN A 616 8.47 -9.79 -34.42
N SER A 617 7.30 -9.96 -35.06
CA SER A 617 7.21 -10.67 -36.34
C SER A 617 7.78 -9.89 -37.54
N GLY A 618 8.27 -8.66 -37.34
CA GLY A 618 8.89 -7.81 -38.37
C GLY A 618 7.96 -7.47 -39.55
N SER A 619 6.71 -7.94 -39.50
CA SER A 619 5.75 -7.87 -40.58
C SER A 619 4.43 -7.43 -39.97
N TYR A 620 4.00 -6.22 -40.35
CA TYR A 620 2.66 -5.66 -40.10
C TYR A 620 1.50 -6.57 -40.58
N VAL A 621 1.81 -7.72 -41.17
CA VAL A 621 0.91 -8.64 -41.87
C VAL A 621 0.61 -9.91 -41.06
N ALA A 622 1.18 -10.12 -39.87
CA ALA A 622 1.02 -11.40 -39.13
C ALA A 622 -0.32 -11.55 -38.41
N LEU A 623 -0.74 -10.58 -37.59
CA LEU A 623 -1.98 -10.67 -36.80
C LEU A 623 -3.26 -10.67 -37.66
N PRO A 624 -3.38 -9.84 -38.73
CA PRO A 624 -4.52 -9.87 -39.63
C PRO A 624 -4.75 -11.25 -40.29
N LYS A 625 -3.71 -12.07 -40.48
CA LYS A 625 -3.83 -13.44 -41.00
C LYS A 625 -4.55 -14.38 -40.03
N TYR A 626 -4.36 -14.22 -38.72
CA TYR A 626 -5.05 -15.02 -37.70
C TYR A 626 -6.51 -14.63 -37.53
N LEU A 627 -6.87 -13.42 -37.98
CA LEU A 627 -8.23 -12.90 -37.97
C LEU A 627 -8.96 -13.10 -39.31
N LYS A 628 -8.32 -13.65 -40.35
CA LYS A 628 -9.02 -14.06 -41.58
C LYS A 628 -10.02 -15.18 -41.25
N GLY A 629 -11.30 -14.83 -41.20
CA GLY A 629 -12.42 -15.73 -40.84
C GLY A 629 -13.00 -15.52 -39.45
N ALA A 630 -12.40 -14.66 -38.61
CA ALA A 630 -13.00 -14.14 -37.38
C ALA A 630 -13.41 -12.67 -37.58
N ASN A 631 -14.32 -12.13 -36.77
CA ASN A 631 -14.72 -10.72 -36.84
C ASN A 631 -13.57 -9.79 -36.43
N GLY A 632 -12.55 -9.62 -37.28
CA GLY A 632 -11.39 -8.76 -37.01
C GLY A 632 -11.79 -7.30 -36.73
N ALA A 633 -12.87 -6.82 -37.35
CA ALA A 633 -13.45 -5.52 -37.06
C ALA A 633 -13.99 -5.43 -35.61
N GLN A 634 -14.66 -6.47 -35.13
CA GLN A 634 -15.17 -6.54 -33.76
C GLN A 634 -14.03 -6.54 -32.75
N PHE A 635 -12.94 -7.28 -33.01
CA PHE A 635 -11.79 -7.27 -32.11
C PHE A 635 -11.08 -5.91 -32.05
N VAL A 636 -11.01 -5.19 -33.18
CA VAL A 636 -10.50 -3.80 -33.20
C VAL A 636 -11.39 -2.87 -32.37
N GLU A 637 -12.71 -3.01 -32.46
CA GLU A 637 -13.67 -2.26 -31.64
C GLU A 637 -13.51 -2.57 -30.14
N GLU A 638 -13.34 -3.84 -29.78
CA GLU A 638 -13.07 -4.28 -28.40
C GLU A 638 -11.77 -3.65 -27.85
N LEU A 639 -10.69 -3.62 -28.64
CA LEU A 639 -9.43 -2.96 -28.24
C LEU A 639 -9.58 -1.44 -28.11
N GLN A 640 -10.35 -0.80 -29.00
CA GLN A 640 -10.66 0.63 -28.89
C GLN A 640 -11.48 0.93 -27.63
N HIS A 641 -12.39 0.03 -27.26
CA HIS A 641 -13.13 0.12 -26.01
C HIS A 641 -12.18 0.03 -24.79
N ILE A 642 -11.24 -0.91 -24.79
CA ILE A 642 -10.22 -1.01 -23.72
C ILE A 642 -9.36 0.25 -23.64
N CYS A 643 -9.03 0.90 -24.76
CA CYS A 643 -8.25 2.15 -24.76
C CYS A 643 -8.96 3.35 -24.10
N CYS A 644 -10.29 3.28 -23.90
CA CYS A 644 -11.08 4.33 -23.24
C CYS A 644 -10.71 4.48 -21.75
N GLU A 645 -11.10 5.61 -21.15
CA GLU A 645 -10.66 6.04 -19.80
C GLU A 645 -11.12 5.13 -18.63
N SER A 646 -12.01 4.17 -18.87
CA SER A 646 -12.53 3.26 -17.84
C SER A 646 -11.58 2.13 -17.45
N SER A 647 -10.59 1.81 -18.30
CA SER A 647 -9.67 0.69 -18.05
C SER A 647 -8.35 1.14 -17.41
N SER A 648 -7.68 0.18 -16.79
CA SER A 648 -6.36 0.33 -16.18
C SER A 648 -5.32 0.86 -17.18
N PRO A 649 -4.36 1.71 -16.74
CA PRO A 649 -3.32 2.25 -17.62
C PRO A 649 -2.58 1.18 -18.43
N GLY A 650 -2.17 0.09 -17.78
CA GLY A 650 -1.45 -1.00 -18.44
C GLY A 650 -2.25 -1.67 -19.56
N SER A 651 -3.52 -1.97 -19.30
CA SER A 651 -4.39 -2.58 -20.32
C SER A 651 -4.58 -1.64 -21.52
N ARG A 652 -4.75 -0.35 -21.27
CA ARG A 652 -4.82 0.68 -22.32
C ARG A 652 -3.54 0.71 -23.17
N TRP A 653 -2.36 0.68 -22.53
CA TRP A 653 -1.08 0.70 -23.22
C TRP A 653 -0.87 -0.52 -24.13
N TYR A 654 -1.15 -1.73 -23.63
CA TYR A 654 -1.01 -2.94 -24.46
C TYR A 654 -2.09 -3.05 -25.54
N ALA A 655 -3.32 -2.60 -25.28
CA ALA A 655 -4.35 -2.51 -26.31
C ALA A 655 -3.94 -1.55 -27.44
N ALA A 656 -3.44 -0.36 -27.09
CA ALA A 656 -2.90 0.60 -28.06
C ALA A 656 -1.71 0.02 -28.86
N TYR A 657 -0.83 -0.72 -28.19
CA TYR A 657 0.29 -1.41 -28.85
C TYR A 657 -0.18 -2.47 -29.84
N ILE A 658 -1.23 -3.23 -29.52
CA ILE A 658 -1.81 -4.20 -30.46
C ILE A 658 -2.52 -3.49 -31.62
N LEU A 659 -3.24 -2.41 -31.35
CA LEU A 659 -3.91 -1.57 -32.36
C LEU A 659 -2.95 -1.02 -33.43
N ARG A 660 -1.69 -0.75 -33.04
CA ARG A 660 -0.61 -0.40 -33.99
C ARG A 660 -0.46 -1.43 -35.12
N CYS A 661 -0.68 -2.71 -34.84
CA CYS A 661 -0.59 -3.78 -35.84
C CYS A 661 -1.72 -3.70 -36.89
N PHE A 662 -2.75 -2.90 -36.63
CA PHE A 662 -3.84 -2.57 -37.54
C PHE A 662 -3.73 -1.14 -38.10
N GLY A 663 -2.56 -0.49 -37.95
CA GLY A 663 -2.32 0.87 -38.43
C GLY A 663 -2.96 1.96 -37.56
N LEU A 664 -3.48 1.64 -36.37
CA LEU A 664 -4.06 2.61 -35.44
C LEU A 664 -3.04 2.97 -34.35
N TRP A 665 -2.62 4.23 -34.32
CA TRP A 665 -1.57 4.72 -33.42
C TRP A 665 -2.14 5.72 -32.41
N GLY A 666 -1.86 5.53 -31.13
CA GLY A 666 -2.34 6.40 -30.06
C GLY A 666 -3.44 5.77 -29.21
N PHE A 667 -4.22 6.61 -28.50
CA PHE A 667 -5.27 6.18 -27.58
C PHE A 667 -6.64 6.67 -28.04
N PRO A 668 -7.38 5.86 -28.82
CA PRO A 668 -8.74 6.17 -29.19
C PRO A 668 -9.61 6.41 -27.96
N ASN A 669 -10.33 7.54 -27.93
CA ASN A 669 -11.27 7.85 -26.86
C ASN A 669 -12.44 8.71 -27.37
N LYS A 670 -13.59 8.61 -26.68
CA LYS A 670 -14.84 9.29 -27.07
C LYS A 670 -14.69 10.81 -27.10
N PHE A 671 -13.93 11.38 -26.18
CA PHE A 671 -13.72 12.83 -26.10
C PHE A 671 -12.90 13.36 -27.28
N GLY A 672 -11.83 12.66 -27.63
CA GLY A 672 -11.01 12.92 -28.80
C GLY A 672 -11.82 12.80 -30.09
N GLN A 673 -12.69 11.81 -30.22
CA GLN A 673 -13.60 11.72 -31.38
C GLN A 673 -14.56 12.91 -31.47
N ARG A 674 -15.06 13.43 -30.34
CA ARG A 674 -15.89 14.66 -30.32
C ARG A 674 -15.08 15.88 -30.75
N ILE A 675 -13.85 16.01 -30.28
CA ILE A 675 -12.95 17.10 -30.68
C ILE A 675 -12.58 16.99 -32.15
N ARG A 676 -12.32 15.77 -32.67
CA ARG A 676 -12.02 15.53 -34.09
C ARG A 676 -13.08 16.09 -35.02
N LYS A 677 -14.36 16.01 -34.65
CA LYS A 677 -15.44 16.62 -35.43
C LYS A 677 -15.26 18.12 -35.62
N ALA A 678 -14.56 18.82 -34.72
CA ALA A 678 -14.23 20.24 -34.90
C ALA A 678 -13.15 20.48 -35.97
N LEU A 679 -12.31 19.49 -36.28
CA LEU A 679 -11.37 19.56 -37.40
C LEU A 679 -12.10 19.37 -38.75
N ASP A 680 -13.12 18.50 -38.76
CA ASP A 680 -13.84 18.10 -39.98
C ASP A 680 -15.05 19.01 -40.30
N ASN A 681 -15.63 19.67 -39.28
CA ASN A 681 -16.83 20.49 -39.42
C ASN A 681 -16.51 21.97 -39.67
N LYS A 682 -16.92 22.47 -40.84
CA LYS A 682 -16.74 23.87 -41.26
C LYS A 682 -17.59 24.87 -40.45
N ASP A 683 -18.61 24.41 -39.73
CA ASP A 683 -19.51 25.27 -38.94
C ASP A 683 -18.89 25.70 -37.60
N LEU A 684 -17.87 24.98 -37.11
CA LEU A 684 -17.11 25.37 -35.93
C LEU A 684 -16.01 26.35 -36.38
N MET A 685 -16.22 27.64 -36.12
CA MET A 685 -15.34 28.74 -36.59
C MET A 685 -13.91 28.60 -36.03
N PRO A 686 -12.91 28.22 -36.84
CA PRO A 686 -11.53 28.11 -36.42
C PRO A 686 -10.90 29.51 -36.28
N ASP A 687 -10.02 29.69 -35.29
CA ASP A 687 -9.38 30.98 -34.96
C ASP A 687 -7.93 31.09 -35.48
N LEU A 688 -7.36 29.99 -36.02
CA LEU A 688 -6.00 29.92 -36.53
C LEU A 688 -5.93 29.21 -37.90
N GLU A 689 -5.18 29.78 -38.83
CA GLU A 689 -4.87 29.20 -40.15
C GLU A 689 -3.37 28.89 -40.24
N LEU A 690 -3.01 27.61 -40.38
CA LEU A 690 -1.65 27.16 -40.65
C LEU A 690 -1.47 27.06 -42.17
N THR A 691 -0.73 28.02 -42.73
CA THR A 691 -0.43 28.07 -44.17
C THR A 691 0.87 27.32 -44.46
N HIS A 692 0.78 26.26 -45.26
CA HIS A 692 1.91 25.49 -45.74
C HIS A 692 2.54 26.17 -46.96
N TRP A 693 3.81 25.83 -47.27
CA TRP A 693 4.55 26.49 -48.34
C TRP A 693 3.93 26.29 -49.74
N CYS A 694 3.24 25.17 -49.97
CA CYS A 694 2.53 24.88 -51.22
C CYS A 694 1.12 25.50 -51.32
N HIS A 695 0.81 26.53 -50.53
CA HIS A 695 -0.49 27.22 -50.46
C HIS A 695 -1.67 26.36 -49.97
N SER A 696 -1.42 25.18 -49.40
CA SER A 696 -2.43 24.45 -48.63
C SER A 696 -2.55 25.02 -47.22
N SER A 697 -3.78 25.27 -46.78
CA SER A 697 -4.09 25.87 -45.47
C SER A 697 -4.84 24.88 -44.58
N PHE A 698 -4.40 24.72 -43.33
CA PHE A 698 -5.14 24.00 -42.30
C PHE A 698 -5.82 24.99 -41.36
N HIS A 699 -7.13 24.84 -41.19
CA HIS A 699 -7.90 25.65 -40.25
C HIS A 699 -8.00 24.90 -38.93
N VAL A 700 -7.48 25.50 -37.86
CA VAL A 700 -7.29 24.85 -36.56
C VAL A 700 -7.70 25.76 -35.40
N HIS A 701 -7.80 25.19 -34.21
CA HIS A 701 -8.20 25.89 -32.99
C HIS A 701 -6.99 26.14 -32.10
N GLY A 702 -6.65 27.41 -31.87
CA GLY A 702 -5.49 27.83 -31.08
C GLY A 702 -5.51 27.27 -29.66
N VAL A 703 -6.69 27.19 -29.03
CA VAL A 703 -6.86 26.59 -27.68
C VAL A 703 -6.58 25.08 -27.65
N ILE A 704 -6.88 24.34 -28.72
CA ILE A 704 -6.60 22.90 -28.78
C ILE A 704 -5.10 22.70 -28.94
N LEU A 705 -4.45 23.47 -29.82
CA LEU A 705 -3.01 23.42 -30.00
C LEU A 705 -2.27 23.85 -28.72
N SER A 706 -2.72 24.89 -28.02
CA SER A 706 -2.04 25.37 -26.80
C SER A 706 -2.06 24.37 -25.67
N VAL A 707 -3.07 23.49 -25.61
CA VAL A 707 -3.18 22.43 -24.61
C VAL A 707 -2.45 21.16 -25.05
N ARG A 708 -2.57 20.76 -26.32
CA ARG A 708 -2.15 19.42 -26.77
C ARG A 708 -0.91 19.38 -27.65
N CYS A 709 -0.54 20.47 -28.30
CA CYS A 709 0.70 20.59 -29.07
C CYS A 709 1.18 22.04 -29.11
N PRO A 710 1.66 22.59 -27.97
CA PRO A 710 2.03 24.00 -27.88
C PRO A 710 3.13 24.40 -28.86
N SER A 711 3.98 23.44 -29.26
CA SER A 711 5.07 23.62 -30.21
C SER A 711 4.61 24.00 -31.63
N LEU A 712 3.35 23.77 -31.99
CA LEU A 712 2.77 24.22 -33.27
C LEU A 712 2.33 25.69 -33.23
N LEU A 713 2.34 26.32 -32.05
CA LEU A 713 2.07 27.74 -31.90
C LEU A 713 3.37 28.56 -31.98
N PRO A 714 3.34 29.77 -32.56
CA PRO A 714 4.52 30.63 -32.63
C PRO A 714 5.00 30.99 -31.22
N SER A 715 6.28 30.74 -30.94
CA SER A 715 6.87 31.03 -29.63
C SER A 715 6.93 32.54 -29.35
N LYS A 716 6.38 32.97 -28.21
CA LYS A 716 6.60 34.26 -27.51
C LYS A 716 5.79 35.52 -27.88
N GLN A 717 4.72 35.48 -28.68
CA GLN A 717 3.83 36.67 -28.85
C GLN A 717 2.42 36.56 -28.25
N LEU A 718 2.07 35.47 -27.56
CA LEU A 718 0.70 35.21 -27.08
C LEU A 718 0.54 35.20 -25.55
N ALA A 719 1.57 35.57 -24.78
CA ALA A 719 1.51 35.53 -23.32
C ALA A 719 0.85 36.76 -22.66
N THR A 720 0.23 37.66 -23.42
CA THR A 720 -0.27 38.96 -22.90
C THR A 720 -1.77 39.05 -22.62
N GLU A 721 -2.55 37.99 -22.84
CA GLU A 721 -3.98 38.01 -22.46
C GLU A 721 -4.24 36.93 -21.40
N LYS A 722 -4.31 37.36 -20.14
CA LYS A 722 -4.85 36.54 -19.05
C LYS A 722 -6.30 36.15 -19.41
N PRO A 723 -6.74 34.90 -19.18
CA PRO A 723 -8.13 34.54 -19.37
C PRO A 723 -8.96 35.24 -18.29
N HIS A 724 -9.69 36.30 -18.66
CA HIS A 724 -10.73 36.85 -17.81
C HIS A 724 -11.91 35.88 -17.78
N PHE A 725 -11.96 35.02 -16.74
CA PHE A 725 -13.20 34.35 -16.34
C PHE A 725 -14.10 35.38 -15.65
N GLY A 726 -14.71 36.26 -16.44
CA GLY A 726 -15.74 37.21 -16.02
C GLY A 726 -17.01 36.96 -16.83
N SER A 727 -18.14 36.87 -16.14
CA SER A 727 -19.50 36.72 -16.66
C SER A 727 -19.71 37.36 -18.04
N PHE A 728 -19.91 36.54 -19.08
CA PHE A 728 -20.37 37.03 -20.37
C PHE A 728 -21.78 37.61 -20.23
N SER A 729 -21.91 38.93 -20.37
CA SER A 729 -23.20 39.56 -20.55
C SER A 729 -23.70 39.23 -21.97
N LYS A 730 -25.03 39.12 -22.13
CA LYS A 730 -25.69 38.69 -23.38
C LYS A 730 -25.44 39.65 -24.57
N TRP A 731 -24.76 40.77 -24.38
CA TRP A 731 -24.59 41.85 -25.35
C TRP A 731 -23.19 41.90 -26.00
N ASP A 732 -22.23 41.09 -25.53
CA ASP A 732 -20.85 41.06 -26.10
C ASP A 732 -20.67 40.04 -27.24
N VAL A 733 -21.77 39.45 -27.74
CA VAL A 733 -21.72 38.36 -28.74
C VAL A 733 -21.76 38.88 -30.18
N GLU A 734 -22.15 40.14 -30.42
CA GLU A 734 -22.44 40.63 -31.78
C GLU A 734 -21.30 41.44 -32.45
N THR A 735 -20.19 41.73 -31.76
CA THR A 735 -19.08 42.53 -32.33
C THR A 735 -17.68 41.95 -32.08
N CYS A 736 -17.54 40.63 -32.10
CA CYS A 736 -16.23 40.00 -32.20
C CYS A 736 -16.04 39.40 -33.60
N GLU A 737 -15.69 40.25 -34.58
CA GLU A 737 -14.97 39.77 -35.77
C GLU A 737 -13.63 39.20 -35.27
N ARG A 738 -13.61 37.93 -34.86
CA ARG A 738 -12.38 37.22 -34.50
C ARG A 738 -11.55 37.08 -35.76
N SER A 739 -10.62 38.01 -35.98
CA SER A 739 -9.66 37.94 -37.08
C SER A 739 -8.93 36.60 -37.03
N MET A 740 -9.06 35.80 -38.08
CA MET A 740 -8.35 34.52 -38.22
C MET A 740 -6.85 34.77 -38.24
N LYS A 741 -6.13 34.27 -37.23
CA LYS A 741 -4.67 34.45 -37.15
C LYS A 741 -3.99 33.51 -38.15
N LYS A 742 -3.09 34.02 -38.98
CA LYS A 742 -2.36 33.20 -39.97
C LYS A 742 -0.94 32.94 -39.51
N VAL A 743 -0.52 31.68 -39.53
CA VAL A 743 0.85 31.24 -39.24
C VAL A 743 1.39 30.54 -40.48
N ARG A 744 2.54 31.02 -40.98
CA ARG A 744 3.22 30.40 -42.11
C ARG A 744 4.23 29.38 -41.62
N LEU A 745 4.04 28.12 -42.03
CA LEU A 745 4.94 27.03 -41.66
C LEU A 745 6.20 27.03 -42.54
N SER A 746 7.29 26.48 -41.99
CA SER A 746 8.55 26.29 -42.71
C SER A 746 8.37 25.40 -43.95
N ALA A 747 9.16 25.62 -44.99
CA ALA A 747 9.20 24.79 -46.19
C ALA A 747 9.61 23.32 -45.91
N HIS A 748 10.21 23.05 -44.75
CA HIS A 748 10.57 21.71 -44.29
C HIS A 748 9.42 20.94 -43.61
N ALA A 749 8.27 21.59 -43.35
CA ALA A 749 7.11 20.91 -42.80
C ALA A 749 6.48 20.03 -43.88
N ASP A 750 6.35 18.73 -43.65
CA ASP A 750 5.66 17.84 -44.58
C ASP A 750 4.14 17.90 -44.37
N HIS A 751 3.39 18.09 -45.46
CA HIS A 751 1.94 18.24 -45.43
C HIS A 751 1.21 16.98 -44.91
N GLN A 752 1.68 15.79 -45.28
CA GLN A 752 1.06 14.52 -44.85
C GLN A 752 1.33 14.25 -43.38
N ILE A 753 2.57 14.48 -42.92
CA ILE A 753 2.96 14.35 -41.51
C ILE A 753 2.16 15.33 -40.67
N LEU A 754 2.02 16.59 -41.11
CA LEU A 754 1.23 17.59 -40.40
C LEU A 754 -0.25 17.21 -40.31
N THR A 755 -0.83 16.66 -41.38
CA THR A 755 -2.22 16.17 -41.38
C THR A 755 -2.40 15.07 -40.32
N LYS A 756 -1.46 14.12 -40.24
CA LYS A 756 -1.49 13.03 -39.25
C LYS A 756 -1.24 13.52 -37.83
N LEU A 757 -0.37 14.50 -37.66
CA LEU A 757 -0.16 15.17 -36.37
C LEU A 757 -1.44 15.88 -35.90
N LEU A 758 -2.13 16.61 -36.78
CA LEU A 758 -3.39 17.27 -36.45
C LEU A 758 -4.50 16.25 -36.13
N GLU A 759 -4.58 15.14 -36.87
CA GLU A 759 -5.47 14.03 -36.57
C GLU A 759 -5.22 13.50 -35.14
N TYR A 760 -3.96 13.31 -34.76
CA TYR A 760 -3.56 12.90 -33.41
C TYR A 760 -3.88 13.95 -32.34
N VAL A 761 -3.56 15.22 -32.59
CA VAL A 761 -3.79 16.31 -31.63
C VAL A 761 -5.28 16.45 -31.30
N TYR A 762 -6.13 16.35 -32.31
CA TYR A 762 -7.57 16.47 -32.11
C TYR A 762 -8.18 15.20 -31.52
N SER A 763 -7.81 14.03 -32.05
CA SER A 763 -8.51 12.79 -31.72
C SER A 763 -7.83 11.91 -30.67
N GLY A 764 -6.56 12.17 -30.34
CA GLY A 764 -5.73 11.34 -29.46
C GLY A 764 -5.13 10.10 -30.12
N TYR A 765 -5.43 9.87 -31.41
CA TYR A 765 -4.92 8.77 -32.22
C TYR A 765 -4.88 9.16 -33.71
N PHE A 766 -4.24 8.36 -34.56
CA PHE A 766 -4.33 8.51 -36.01
C PHE A 766 -4.25 7.15 -36.70
N GLN A 767 -4.75 7.07 -37.93
CA GLN A 767 -4.65 5.87 -38.75
C GLN A 767 -3.54 6.04 -39.81
N SER A 768 -2.50 5.21 -39.79
CA SER A 768 -1.57 5.09 -40.91
C SER A 768 -2.22 4.24 -42.00
N GLY A 769 -2.19 4.68 -43.25
CA GLY A 769 -2.60 3.85 -44.39
C GLY A 769 -1.80 2.54 -44.37
N ILE A 770 -2.49 1.40 -44.49
CA ILE A 770 -1.87 0.07 -44.61
C ILE A 770 -1.48 -0.16 -46.07
#